data_AF-A0AA85FRW7-F1
#
_entry.id   AF-A0AA85FRW7-F1
#
_cell.length_a   1.000
_cell.length_b   1.000
_cell.length_c   1.000
_cell.angle_alpha   90.00
_cell.angle_beta   90.00
_cell.angle_gamma   90.00
#
_symmetry.space_group_name_H-M   'P 1'
#
loop_
_entity.id
_entity.type
_entity.pdbx_description
1 polymer ?
#
loop_
_entity_poly.entity_id
_entity_poly.type
_entity_poly.pdbx_seq_one_letter_code
_entity_poly.pdbx_strand_id
1 'polypeptide(L)'
;MKELNERERANHTQIILNTVQDANHQLELRNRELENKFTEITKSLIELQQTEKNLRQELTKAVPISMHQEIETKNTELQQTNLKLRHEVEQLKEVALISMNQHQNLEDQLNSQSTEIQNLREQMTELESKDDSKSNLARLHRLVTRIQISESTTLRRLASTQVKVNRLENDLLKTEKRLTQKENELANMFNISRQRERRLRETITTLRQRYAGCIPLKQQEKLSLRLTEALRQCISKQLALDEALNDKIKTESIIEGYEERRKLTSDIQDILKEYNEEHKNHDINKNLEKKLLDWQERLSDLRVSESTQRRQVERLKEQVRHLESFVQNQEKQLDELQLENSRLVKELDQRETQWEQREAELESVIEKNTISEYITTENMDELKSIPNLLTDEDIETVCNQVDSKDSLNEVSKSVPLNSEQPLSTCVEESVLNCNHQTMNKLKNENIALRKRLTELLQLLRLQDIKLQNVINNSSTTQNSDIQSTLAGLRANMELLQRRLNGKDESLARVNELLRQAYEANEKSNDRHNQEIAILQNKLQNKMEEQLLQLAQNVESVGRNEISNIHLIELKKRLYELEDSLNEQNQAVSRQAEQTKIMQQECDLWQLKYHQLETKTEAMKANMENLHREEIMKLTSQVEQLQKELDKSNVKLNEYSNEVKRWKAEANKSPSVMQRQLTERLRTDLLEKDKQIRMLNTTQQKIDELIRKNRILEEENNRLRMIPEKPYQEIIKNNKDSQMSFAMRSSLTNEWEARKRLEAETNKLKEQLSKKCSELTSIQKQFGLTKNALDRTNKQNEYLREKVNELWGPGAIPDESNDLKMEQNKKEIGGRPSIACISERVDLHQQVEQLQSEVERFQRAQRMSAGLPPGTKSMNTDTMLIKSAEMRNKILSERIDDLEKQLLDKGFVSPSKLQLEQAIQRDLLRLNNENMELKFELETLRSDTTRYKTRVHDLQVYVDVLKQEKEALRSGQNLDKSYNSDSSTMSTIKRIGESGKSPKELEKIIVCLKKVLQRSQAENERLKCAPGPVSHNELNQYKTEIKRLKIELETAQLTAGSKLFNRRLANEQGTAKLMHQYDSLRKNYEEVILKNQEMTDQAERLRQELDKLKKSPE
;
A
#
# COMPACT_ATOMS: atom_id res chain seq x y z
N MET A 1 -3.24 -64.23 82.56
CA MET A 1 -4.40 -63.42 82.13
C MET A 1 -4.15 -61.93 82.18
N LYS A 2 -3.96 -61.28 83.34
CA LYS A 2 -3.68 -59.83 83.40
C LYS A 2 -2.47 -59.40 82.55
N GLU A 3 -1.36 -60.13 82.67
CA GLU A 3 -0.14 -59.88 81.91
C GLU A 3 -0.30 -60.08 80.39
N LEU A 4 -1.19 -60.98 79.98
CA LEU A 4 -1.51 -61.22 78.57
C LEU A 4 -2.35 -60.07 78.01
N ASN A 5 -3.35 -59.60 78.74
CA ASN A 5 -4.12 -58.41 78.38
C ASN A 5 -3.25 -57.13 78.39
N GLU A 6 -2.25 -57.04 79.26
CA GLU A 6 -1.26 -55.94 79.24
C GLU A 6 -0.40 -56.00 77.96
N ARG A 7 0.08 -57.19 77.58
CA ARG A 7 0.86 -57.40 76.35
C ARG A 7 0.03 -57.13 75.09
N GLU A 8 -1.22 -57.58 75.05
CA GLU A 8 -2.12 -57.31 73.92
C GLU A 8 -2.44 -55.82 73.79
N ARG A 9 -2.66 -55.13 74.92
CA ARG A 9 -2.83 -53.66 74.92
C ARG A 9 -1.56 -52.96 74.44
N ALA A 10 -0.39 -53.37 74.91
CA ALA A 10 0.90 -52.81 74.45
C ALA A 10 1.13 -53.04 72.95
N ASN A 11 0.87 -54.25 72.46
CA ASN A 11 0.97 -54.58 71.03
C ASN A 11 -0.02 -53.77 70.19
N HIS A 12 -1.26 -53.63 70.64
CA HIS A 12 -2.27 -52.81 69.96
C HIS A 12 -1.87 -51.32 69.94
N THR A 13 -1.34 -50.78 71.04
CA THR A 13 -0.82 -49.41 71.07
C THR A 13 0.40 -49.23 70.17
N GLN A 14 1.27 -50.25 70.05
CA GLN A 14 2.41 -50.21 69.14
C GLN A 14 1.97 -50.23 67.67
N ILE A 15 0.97 -51.05 67.34
CA ILE A 15 0.38 -51.08 65.99
C ILE A 15 -0.23 -49.72 65.65
N ILE A 16 -1.01 -49.12 66.56
CA ILE A 16 -1.56 -47.78 66.35
C ILE A 16 -0.44 -46.76 66.16
N LEU A 17 0.59 -46.78 67.01
CA LEU A 17 1.73 -45.86 66.90
C LEU A 17 2.41 -45.99 65.53
N ASN A 18 2.65 -47.21 65.06
CA ASN A 18 3.24 -47.46 63.74
C ASN A 18 2.33 -46.93 62.62
N THR A 19 1.02 -47.18 62.67
CA THR A 19 0.09 -46.66 61.65
C THR A 19 0.02 -45.13 61.62
N VAL A 20 0.12 -44.48 62.79
CA VAL A 20 0.17 -43.00 62.88
C VAL A 20 1.51 -42.48 62.37
N GLN A 21 2.62 -43.18 62.64
CA GLN A 21 3.93 -42.84 62.09
C GLN A 21 3.96 -42.95 60.56
N ASP A 22 3.39 -44.02 59.99
CA ASP A 22 3.28 -44.20 58.54
C ASP A 22 2.40 -43.11 57.91
N ALA A 23 1.26 -42.79 58.52
CA ALA A 23 0.38 -41.71 58.07
C ALA A 23 1.08 -40.34 58.12
N ASN A 24 1.82 -40.04 59.20
CA ASN A 24 2.61 -38.83 59.30
C ASN A 24 3.72 -38.78 58.24
N HIS A 25 4.40 -39.89 57.98
CA HIS A 25 5.42 -39.96 56.94
C HIS A 25 4.85 -39.68 55.54
N GLN A 26 3.67 -40.22 55.22
CA GLN A 26 2.97 -39.91 53.96
C GLN A 26 2.55 -38.43 53.87
N LEU A 27 2.09 -37.84 54.97
CA LEU A 27 1.78 -36.40 55.02
C LEU A 27 3.04 -35.54 54.82
N GLU A 28 4.18 -35.92 55.40
CA GLU A 28 5.45 -35.24 55.16
C GLU A 28 5.90 -35.33 53.70
N LEU A 29 5.78 -36.49 53.06
CA LEU A 29 6.09 -36.65 51.65
C LEU A 29 5.19 -35.76 50.78
N ARG A 30 3.88 -35.75 51.06
CA ARG A 30 2.93 -34.86 50.36
C ARG A 30 3.23 -33.39 50.59
N ASN A 31 3.63 -32.99 51.79
CA ASN A 31 4.03 -31.62 52.08
C ASN A 31 5.31 -31.23 51.32
N ARG A 32 6.32 -32.11 51.27
CA ARG A 32 7.54 -31.90 50.46
C ARG A 32 7.20 -31.77 48.97
N GLU A 33 6.28 -32.58 48.45
CA GLU A 33 5.80 -32.45 47.06
C GLU A 33 5.09 -31.12 46.81
N LEU A 34 4.26 -30.67 47.75
CA LEU A 34 3.59 -29.37 47.64
C LEU A 34 4.59 -28.22 47.71
N GLU A 35 5.56 -28.27 48.62
CA GLU A 35 6.67 -27.30 48.69
C GLU A 35 7.43 -27.23 47.37
N ASN A 36 7.78 -28.38 46.79
CA ASN A 36 8.43 -28.44 45.48
C ASN A 36 7.57 -27.78 44.40
N LYS A 37 6.28 -28.11 44.31
CA LYS A 37 5.33 -27.48 43.37
C LYS A 37 5.21 -25.97 43.58
N PHE A 38 5.17 -25.50 44.82
CA PHE A 38 5.17 -24.07 45.13
C PHE A 38 6.46 -23.39 44.66
N THR A 39 7.62 -24.01 44.84
CA THR A 39 8.88 -23.45 44.33
C THR A 39 8.91 -23.40 42.79
N GLU A 40 8.36 -24.40 42.11
CA GLU A 40 8.25 -24.43 40.64
C GLU A 40 7.32 -23.34 40.13
N ILE A 41 6.12 -23.20 40.72
CA ILE A 41 5.17 -22.13 40.36
C ILE A 41 5.78 -20.76 40.62
N THR A 42 6.51 -20.59 41.72
CA THR A 42 7.17 -19.32 42.05
C THR A 42 8.26 -18.98 41.02
N LYS A 43 9.06 -19.96 40.59
CA LYS A 43 10.06 -19.78 39.52
C LYS A 43 9.39 -19.38 38.20
N SER A 44 8.32 -20.07 37.82
CA SER A 44 7.55 -19.74 36.61
C SER A 44 6.94 -18.33 36.66
N LEU A 45 6.41 -17.90 37.81
CA LEU A 45 5.91 -16.53 38.00
C LEU A 45 7.01 -15.48 37.85
N ILE A 46 8.20 -15.73 38.39
CA ILE A 46 9.35 -14.83 38.25
C ILE A 46 9.79 -14.73 36.79
N GLU A 47 9.82 -15.84 36.06
CA GLU A 47 10.12 -15.88 34.63
C GLU A 47 9.07 -15.09 33.82
N LEU A 48 7.77 -15.24 34.13
CA LEU A 48 6.69 -14.47 33.50
C LEU A 48 6.79 -12.97 33.81
N GLN A 49 7.16 -12.58 35.03
CA GLN A 49 7.40 -11.17 35.37
C GLN A 49 8.61 -10.59 34.62
N GLN A 50 9.66 -11.40 34.42
CA GLN A 50 10.83 -10.98 33.62
C GLN A 50 10.48 -10.83 32.14
N THR A 51 9.69 -11.73 31.56
CA THR A 51 9.22 -11.58 30.17
C THR A 51 8.29 -10.38 30.03
N GLU A 52 7.37 -10.15 30.97
CA GLU A 52 6.53 -8.95 30.99
C GLU A 52 7.36 -7.67 31.07
N LYS A 53 8.37 -7.63 31.95
CA LYS A 53 9.28 -6.48 32.06
C LYS A 53 10.05 -6.24 30.76
N ASN A 54 10.53 -7.29 30.11
CA ASN A 54 11.23 -7.19 28.82
C ASN A 54 10.28 -6.68 27.72
N LEU A 55 9.05 -7.19 27.65
CA LEU A 55 8.02 -6.73 26.71
C LEU A 55 7.63 -5.27 26.97
N ARG A 56 7.50 -4.86 28.23
CA ARG A 56 7.29 -3.45 28.60
C ARG A 56 8.46 -2.58 28.13
N GLN A 57 9.70 -3.05 28.29
CA GLN A 57 10.88 -2.33 27.80
C GLN A 57 10.93 -2.23 26.28
N GLU A 58 10.60 -3.30 25.55
CA GLU A 58 10.46 -3.29 24.09
C GLU A 58 9.34 -2.35 23.64
N LEU A 59 8.21 -2.32 24.35
CA LEU A 59 7.11 -1.39 24.07
C LEU A 59 7.51 0.07 24.35
N THR A 60 8.26 0.35 25.41
CA THR A 60 8.81 1.70 25.67
C THR A 60 9.86 2.13 24.64
N LYS A 61 10.52 1.17 23.97
CA LYS A 61 11.43 1.46 22.85
C LYS A 61 10.70 1.63 21.51
N ALA A 62 9.46 1.14 21.39
CA ALA A 62 8.68 1.24 20.17
C ALA A 62 8.27 2.70 19.85
N VAL A 63 8.07 3.54 20.87
CA VAL A 63 7.85 4.99 20.73
C VAL A 63 8.87 5.75 21.58
N PRO A 64 9.87 6.42 20.99
CA PRO A 64 10.82 7.23 21.74
C PRO A 64 10.10 8.33 22.54
N ILE A 65 10.48 8.50 23.81
CA ILE A 65 9.96 9.58 24.68
C ILE A 65 10.17 10.95 24.03
N SER A 66 11.26 11.13 23.27
CA SER A 66 11.53 12.32 22.48
C SER A 66 10.45 12.60 21.44
N MET A 67 9.99 11.58 20.71
CA MET A 67 8.93 11.71 19.71
C MET A 67 7.58 12.04 20.35
N HIS A 68 7.29 11.48 21.53
CA HIS A 68 6.08 11.83 22.27
C HIS A 68 6.11 13.28 22.79
N GLN A 69 7.25 13.70 23.35
CA GLN A 69 7.45 15.08 23.81
C GLN A 69 7.39 16.09 22.65
N GLU A 70 7.97 15.75 21.50
CA GLU A 70 7.93 16.57 20.28
C GLU A 70 6.51 16.68 19.71
N ILE A 71 5.70 15.62 19.83
CA ILE A 71 4.28 15.68 19.47
C ILE A 71 3.50 16.56 20.45
N GLU A 72 3.78 16.48 21.75
CA GLU A 72 3.11 17.33 22.75
C GLU A 72 3.47 18.81 22.57
N THR A 73 4.75 19.15 22.35
CA THR A 73 5.16 20.54 22.09
C THR A 73 4.49 21.06 20.83
N LYS A 74 4.51 20.29 19.74
CA LYS A 74 3.86 20.66 18.47
C LYS A 74 2.35 20.83 18.63
N ASN A 75 1.70 20.03 19.48
CA ASN A 75 0.28 20.19 19.78
C ASN A 75 -0.01 21.48 20.57
N THR A 76 0.85 21.83 21.53
CA THR A 76 0.72 23.11 22.27
C THR A 76 0.97 24.33 21.38
N GLU A 77 1.94 24.27 20.46
CA GLU A 77 2.20 25.32 19.47
C GLU A 77 1.02 25.47 18.49
N LEU A 78 0.45 24.36 18.03
CA LEU A 78 -0.76 24.37 17.20
C LEU A 78 -1.97 24.96 17.95
N GLN A 79 -2.12 24.69 19.25
CA GLN A 79 -3.17 25.31 20.06
C GLN A 79 -2.98 26.83 20.19
N GLN A 80 -1.74 27.29 20.43
CA GLN A 80 -1.44 28.72 20.54
C GLN A 80 -1.65 29.47 19.20
N THR A 81 -1.24 28.86 18.08
CA THR A 81 -1.49 29.44 16.75
C THR A 81 -2.98 29.46 16.41
N ASN A 82 -3.75 28.44 16.80
CA ASN A 82 -5.21 28.43 16.62
C ASN A 82 -5.89 29.56 17.41
N LEU A 83 -5.45 29.82 18.65
CA LEU A 83 -5.95 30.95 19.44
C LEU A 83 -5.63 32.30 18.80
N LYS A 84 -4.40 32.48 18.29
CA LYS A 84 -4.01 33.70 17.56
C LYS A 84 -4.85 33.91 16.30
N LEU A 85 -5.06 32.86 15.50
CA LEU A 85 -5.90 32.91 14.31
C LEU A 85 -7.37 33.22 14.64
N ARG A 86 -7.91 32.70 15.75
CA ARG A 86 -9.26 33.05 16.21
C ARG A 86 -9.37 34.53 16.54
N HIS A 87 -8.37 35.08 17.22
CA HIS A 87 -8.32 36.51 17.52
C HIS A 87 -8.20 37.37 16.25
N GLU A 88 -7.35 36.97 15.29
CA GLU A 88 -7.27 37.64 13.98
C GLU A 88 -8.60 37.57 13.22
N VAL A 89 -9.30 36.43 13.26
CA VAL A 89 -10.64 36.31 12.66
C VAL A 89 -11.65 37.23 13.33
N GLU A 90 -11.59 37.42 14.65
CA GLU A 90 -12.42 38.41 15.36
C GLU A 90 -12.09 39.85 14.96
N GLN A 91 -10.82 40.22 14.89
CA GLN A 91 -10.40 41.54 14.41
C GLN A 91 -10.84 41.78 12.96
N LEU A 92 -10.71 40.78 12.08
CA LEU A 92 -11.16 40.86 10.70
C LEU A 92 -12.68 40.97 10.59
N LYS A 93 -13.45 40.36 11.51
CA LYS A 93 -14.91 40.56 11.59
C LYS A 93 -15.26 41.99 12.00
N GLU A 94 -14.52 42.60 12.92
CA GLU A 94 -14.70 44.01 13.29
C GLU A 94 -14.37 44.95 12.13
N VAL A 95 -13.25 44.74 11.43
CA VAL A 95 -12.88 45.53 10.25
C VAL A 95 -13.91 45.36 9.13
N ALA A 96 -14.41 44.14 8.91
CA ALA A 96 -15.48 43.88 7.96
C ALA A 96 -16.77 44.62 8.35
N LEU A 97 -17.09 44.69 9.64
CA LEU A 97 -18.25 45.42 10.14
C LEU A 97 -18.12 46.94 9.95
N ILE A 98 -16.94 47.49 10.25
CA ILE A 98 -16.64 48.92 10.05
C ILE A 98 -16.72 49.28 8.56
N SER A 99 -16.15 48.44 7.69
CA SER A 99 -16.21 48.62 6.22
C SER A 99 -17.65 48.56 5.69
N MET A 100 -18.49 47.67 6.25
CA MET A 100 -19.90 47.56 5.91
C MET A 100 -20.71 48.82 6.27
N ASN A 101 -20.41 49.44 7.42
CA ASN A 101 -21.01 50.71 7.83
C ASN A 101 -20.51 51.89 6.98
N GLN A 102 -19.22 51.94 6.66
CA GLN A 102 -18.65 52.95 5.76
C GLN A 102 -19.25 52.87 4.35
N HIS A 103 -19.48 51.65 3.83
CA HIS A 103 -20.13 51.45 2.53
C HIS A 103 -21.57 51.98 2.52
N GLN A 104 -22.31 51.83 3.63
CA GLN A 104 -23.67 52.35 3.71
C GLN A 104 -23.74 53.86 3.64
N ASN A 105 -22.93 54.54 4.45
CA ASN A 105 -22.93 55.99 4.48
C ASN A 105 -22.57 56.58 3.11
N LEU A 106 -21.64 55.93 2.39
CA LEU A 106 -21.30 56.32 1.03
C LEU A 106 -22.44 56.07 0.04
N GLU A 107 -23.18 54.95 0.18
CA GLU A 107 -24.33 54.63 -0.68
C GLU A 107 -25.49 55.61 -0.50
N ASP A 108 -25.79 56.00 0.76
CA ASP A 108 -26.80 57.00 1.08
C ASP A 108 -26.41 58.40 0.54
N GLN A 109 -25.13 58.76 0.63
CA GLN A 109 -24.60 59.98 -0.01
C GLN A 109 -24.69 59.92 -1.54
N LEU A 110 -24.46 58.75 -2.15
CA LEU A 110 -24.52 58.57 -3.60
C LEU A 110 -25.98 58.64 -4.09
N ASN A 111 -26.93 58.13 -3.31
CA ASN A 111 -28.36 58.24 -3.60
C ASN A 111 -28.84 59.70 -3.50
N SER A 112 -28.42 60.46 -2.47
CA SER A 112 -28.76 61.88 -2.38
C SER A 112 -28.16 62.67 -3.55
N GLN A 113 -26.88 62.40 -3.89
CA GLN A 113 -26.24 63.00 -5.07
C GLN A 113 -26.92 62.58 -6.38
N SER A 114 -27.38 61.34 -6.51
CA SER A 114 -28.12 60.88 -7.69
C SER A 114 -29.45 61.61 -7.83
N THR A 115 -30.18 61.83 -6.73
CA THR A 115 -31.42 62.62 -6.76
C THR A 115 -31.15 64.09 -7.09
N GLU A 116 -30.06 64.66 -6.58
CA GLU A 116 -29.65 66.03 -6.90
C GLU A 116 -29.25 66.17 -8.37
N ILE A 117 -28.45 65.23 -8.90
CA ILE A 117 -28.08 65.18 -10.32
C ILE A 117 -29.30 64.97 -11.21
N GLN A 118 -30.28 64.15 -10.79
CA GLN A 118 -31.52 63.95 -11.51
C GLN A 118 -32.33 65.25 -11.58
N ASN A 119 -32.46 65.96 -10.47
CA ASN A 119 -33.13 67.28 -10.41
C ASN A 119 -32.40 68.32 -11.28
N LEU A 120 -31.05 68.35 -11.24
CA LEU A 120 -30.25 69.25 -12.07
C LEU A 120 -30.34 68.90 -13.56
N ARG A 121 -30.43 67.61 -13.91
CA ARG A 121 -30.64 67.16 -15.30
C ARG A 121 -32.02 67.57 -15.82
N GLU A 122 -33.07 67.45 -15.01
CA GLU A 122 -34.42 67.93 -15.33
C GLU A 122 -34.41 69.45 -15.58
N GLN A 123 -33.73 70.21 -14.72
CA GLN A 123 -33.54 71.66 -14.92
C GLN A 123 -32.71 72.00 -16.16
N MET A 124 -31.68 71.21 -16.49
CA MET A 124 -30.88 71.41 -17.69
C MET A 124 -31.67 71.12 -18.96
N THR A 125 -32.49 70.07 -18.98
CA THR A 125 -33.38 69.75 -20.11
C THR A 125 -34.45 70.84 -20.32
N GLU A 126 -34.91 71.46 -19.23
CA GLU A 126 -35.85 72.59 -19.29
C GLU A 126 -35.17 73.86 -19.84
N LEU A 127 -33.89 74.09 -19.53
CA LEU A 127 -33.11 75.20 -20.08
C LEU A 127 -32.66 74.97 -21.53
N GLU A 128 -32.38 73.72 -21.93
CA GLU A 128 -32.07 73.34 -23.31
C GLU A 128 -33.27 73.52 -24.26
N SER A 129 -34.50 73.48 -23.73
CA SER A 129 -35.72 73.78 -24.50
C SER A 129 -35.86 75.26 -24.88
N LYS A 130 -35.01 76.15 -24.34
CA LYS A 130 -35.14 77.61 -24.49
C LYS A 130 -34.21 78.25 -25.53
N ASP A 131 -33.15 77.58 -26.02
CA ASP A 131 -32.21 78.15 -27.03
C ASP A 131 -31.35 77.10 -27.78
N ASP A 132 -31.35 77.12 -29.11
CA ASP A 132 -30.68 76.14 -29.99
C ASP A 132 -29.14 76.18 -29.96
N SER A 133 -28.53 77.33 -29.69
CA SER A 133 -27.06 77.49 -29.63
C SER A 133 -26.44 76.84 -28.39
N LYS A 134 -27.16 76.85 -27.27
CA LYS A 134 -26.78 76.16 -26.03
C LYS A 134 -26.92 74.64 -26.16
N SER A 135 -27.86 74.15 -26.96
CA SER A 135 -28.03 72.73 -27.28
C SER A 135 -26.80 72.14 -27.99
N ASN A 136 -26.18 72.90 -28.91
CA ASN A 136 -24.98 72.47 -29.62
C ASN A 136 -23.72 72.46 -28.72
N LEU A 137 -23.54 73.48 -27.86
CA LEU A 137 -22.46 73.50 -26.87
C LEU A 137 -22.62 72.35 -25.86
N ALA A 138 -23.84 72.06 -25.43
CA ALA A 138 -24.15 70.92 -24.57
C ALA A 138 -23.84 69.58 -25.25
N ARG A 139 -24.09 69.42 -26.56
CA ARG A 139 -23.68 68.20 -27.30
C ARG A 139 -22.16 68.01 -27.32
N LEU A 140 -21.40 69.08 -27.54
CA LEU A 140 -19.93 69.04 -27.51
C LEU A 140 -19.40 68.73 -26.10
N HIS A 141 -19.95 69.37 -25.07
CA HIS A 141 -19.61 69.04 -23.68
C HIS A 141 -19.95 67.58 -23.35
N ARG A 142 -21.12 67.07 -23.74
CA ARG A 142 -21.48 65.64 -23.58
C ARG A 142 -20.48 64.72 -24.29
N LEU A 143 -19.96 65.11 -25.44
CA LEU A 143 -18.91 64.37 -26.16
C LEU A 143 -17.59 64.36 -25.39
N VAL A 144 -17.12 65.51 -24.91
CA VAL A 144 -15.88 65.63 -24.13
C VAL A 144 -15.97 64.88 -22.81
N THR A 145 -17.08 65.04 -22.07
CA THR A 145 -17.32 64.32 -20.82
C THR A 145 -17.44 62.82 -21.06
N ARG A 146 -18.04 62.39 -22.18
CA ARG A 146 -18.07 60.97 -22.58
C ARG A 146 -16.67 60.43 -22.83
N ILE A 147 -15.79 61.21 -23.45
CA ILE A 147 -14.39 60.82 -23.67
C ILE A 147 -13.61 60.75 -22.35
N GLN A 148 -13.68 61.76 -21.48
CA GLN A 148 -13.00 61.76 -20.17
C GLN A 148 -13.50 60.63 -19.25
N ILE A 149 -14.80 60.33 -19.28
CA ILE A 149 -15.36 59.17 -18.58
C ILE A 149 -14.77 57.88 -19.18
N SER A 150 -14.67 57.77 -20.51
CA SER A 150 -14.09 56.58 -21.14
C SER A 150 -12.62 56.35 -20.76
N GLU A 151 -11.78 57.40 -20.74
CA GLU A 151 -10.37 57.32 -20.32
C GLU A 151 -10.22 57.00 -18.82
N SER A 152 -10.95 57.69 -17.95
CA SER A 152 -10.93 57.39 -16.51
C SER A 152 -11.49 55.99 -16.19
N THR A 153 -12.32 55.41 -17.08
CA THR A 153 -12.77 54.01 -16.95
C THR A 153 -11.73 52.99 -17.42
N THR A 154 -10.90 53.29 -18.42
CA THR A 154 -9.81 52.39 -18.85
C THR A 154 -8.71 52.33 -17.79
N LEU A 155 -8.34 53.47 -17.20
CA LEU A 155 -7.37 53.52 -16.09
C LEU A 155 -7.86 52.75 -14.85
N ARG A 156 -9.14 52.88 -14.49
CA ARG A 156 -9.73 52.11 -13.37
C ARG A 156 -9.75 50.59 -13.65
N ARG A 157 -9.98 50.20 -14.91
CA ARG A 157 -9.93 48.78 -15.31
C ARG A 157 -8.52 48.23 -15.21
N LEU A 158 -7.50 48.99 -15.65
CA LEU A 158 -6.09 48.62 -15.52
C LEU A 158 -5.67 48.46 -14.05
N ALA A 159 -6.00 49.42 -13.19
CA ALA A 159 -5.73 49.31 -11.75
C ALA A 159 -6.45 48.10 -11.13
N SER A 160 -7.70 47.83 -11.54
CA SER A 160 -8.43 46.65 -11.06
C SER A 160 -7.84 45.33 -11.55
N THR A 161 -7.32 45.25 -12.78
CA THR A 161 -6.63 44.05 -13.26
C THR A 161 -5.30 43.88 -12.56
N GLN A 162 -4.57 44.96 -12.27
CA GLN A 162 -3.35 44.90 -11.48
C GLN A 162 -3.62 44.35 -10.07
N VAL A 163 -4.68 44.82 -9.40
CA VAL A 163 -5.09 44.27 -8.09
C VAL A 163 -5.45 42.77 -8.20
N LYS A 164 -6.05 42.33 -9.31
CA LYS A 164 -6.34 40.90 -9.53
C LYS A 164 -5.09 40.07 -9.78
N VAL A 165 -4.14 40.58 -10.57
CA VAL A 165 -2.83 39.95 -10.79
C VAL A 165 -2.11 39.82 -9.46
N ASN A 166 -2.00 40.90 -8.67
CA ASN A 166 -1.38 40.85 -7.35
C ASN A 166 -2.10 39.88 -6.38
N ARG A 167 -3.43 39.72 -6.49
CA ARG A 167 -4.17 38.71 -5.71
C ARG A 167 -3.85 37.29 -6.16
N LEU A 168 -3.83 37.05 -7.47
CA LEU A 168 -3.47 35.75 -8.03
C LEU A 168 -2.02 35.38 -7.74
N GLU A 169 -1.09 36.34 -7.79
CA GLU A 169 0.30 36.15 -7.37
C GLU A 169 0.38 35.79 -5.88
N ASN A 170 -0.35 36.50 -5.01
CA ASN A 170 -0.40 36.15 -3.59
C ASN A 170 -1.05 34.78 -3.33
N ASP A 171 -2.10 34.43 -4.07
CA ASP A 171 -2.75 33.13 -3.94
C ASP A 171 -1.86 32.01 -4.49
N LEU A 172 -1.13 32.26 -5.58
CA LEU A 172 -0.12 31.36 -6.13
C LEU A 172 0.99 31.12 -5.11
N LEU A 173 1.54 32.17 -4.51
CA LEU A 173 2.58 32.10 -3.46
C LEU A 173 2.08 31.36 -2.21
N LYS A 174 0.80 31.52 -1.85
CA LYS A 174 0.18 30.73 -0.77
C LYS A 174 0.02 29.27 -1.15
N THR A 175 -0.38 28.96 -2.39
CA THR A 175 -0.50 27.58 -2.85
C THR A 175 0.85 26.89 -2.96
N GLU A 176 1.89 27.60 -3.41
CA GLU A 176 3.27 27.11 -3.42
C GLU A 176 3.76 26.81 -2.01
N LYS A 177 3.55 27.72 -1.05
CA LYS A 177 3.87 27.46 0.37
C LYS A 177 3.11 26.27 0.94
N ARG A 178 1.86 26.05 0.53
CA ARG A 178 1.09 24.86 0.95
C ARG A 178 1.60 23.59 0.27
N LEU A 179 2.05 23.68 -0.97
CA LEU A 179 2.64 22.56 -1.70
C LEU A 179 3.95 22.14 -1.04
N THR A 180 4.87 23.08 -0.78
CA THR A 180 6.14 22.78 -0.08
C THR A 180 5.90 22.23 1.31
N GLN A 181 4.91 22.75 2.06
CA GLN A 181 4.53 22.16 3.34
C GLN A 181 4.03 20.72 3.20
N LYS A 182 3.26 20.40 2.16
CA LYS A 182 2.78 19.04 1.88
C LYS A 182 3.90 18.11 1.42
N GLU A 183 4.84 18.60 0.64
CA GLU A 183 6.06 17.87 0.25
C GLU A 183 6.92 17.54 1.47
N ASN A 184 7.10 18.48 2.39
CA ASN A 184 7.81 18.26 3.65
C ASN A 184 7.07 17.27 4.58
N GLU A 185 5.74 17.35 4.67
CA GLU A 185 4.93 16.36 5.40
C GLU A 185 5.06 14.96 4.78
N LEU A 186 5.04 14.85 3.44
CA LEU A 186 5.25 13.59 2.74
C LEU A 186 6.65 13.03 2.99
N ALA A 187 7.70 13.84 2.87
CA ALA A 187 9.08 13.44 3.15
C ALA A 187 9.24 12.92 4.58
N ASN A 188 8.62 13.60 5.56
CA ASN A 188 8.59 13.14 6.95
C ASN A 188 7.86 11.80 7.11
N MET A 189 6.70 11.62 6.46
CA MET A 189 5.97 10.34 6.48
C MET A 189 6.74 9.20 5.82
N PHE A 190 7.48 9.48 4.74
CA PHE A 190 8.40 8.52 4.11
C PHE A 190 9.53 8.14 5.05
N ASN A 191 10.17 9.10 5.72
CA ASN A 191 11.24 8.86 6.69
C ASN A 191 10.76 8.02 7.89
N ILE A 192 9.58 8.33 8.44
CA ILE A 192 8.98 7.55 9.53
C ILE A 192 8.65 6.12 9.08
N SER A 193 8.07 5.96 7.89
CA SER A 193 7.74 4.64 7.33
C SER A 193 8.98 3.79 7.11
N ARG A 194 10.05 4.41 6.57
CA ARG A 194 11.35 3.76 6.37
C ARG A 194 12.05 3.40 7.68
N GLN A 195 11.96 4.25 8.70
CA GLN A 195 12.47 3.94 10.04
C GLN A 195 11.70 2.78 10.68
N ARG A 196 10.38 2.73 10.50
CA ARG A 196 9.55 1.61 10.96
C ARG A 196 9.87 0.32 10.22
N GLU A 197 10.10 0.40 8.90
CA GLU A 197 10.55 -0.73 8.09
C GLU A 197 11.89 -1.27 8.58
N ARG A 198 12.90 -0.40 8.78
CA ARG A 198 14.20 -0.82 9.34
C ARG A 198 14.05 -1.53 10.68
N ARG A 199 13.26 -0.96 11.61
CA ARG A 199 12.99 -1.59 12.91
C ARG A 199 12.30 -2.95 12.75
N LEU A 200 11.33 -3.08 11.84
CA LEU A 200 10.67 -4.36 11.57
C LEU A 200 11.67 -5.38 11.00
N ARG A 201 12.53 -4.97 10.08
CA ARG A 201 13.59 -5.82 9.53
C ARG A 201 14.57 -6.27 10.62
N GLU A 202 15.05 -5.36 11.47
CA GLU A 202 15.88 -5.68 12.64
C GLU A 202 15.18 -6.66 13.60
N THR A 203 13.89 -6.47 13.86
CA THR A 203 13.13 -7.43 14.68
C THR A 203 13.00 -8.78 13.98
N ILE A 204 12.78 -8.81 12.67
CA ILE A 204 12.69 -10.07 11.90
C ILE A 204 14.05 -10.77 11.85
N THR A 205 15.16 -10.06 11.65
CA THR A 205 16.50 -10.67 11.66
C THR A 205 16.88 -11.15 13.05
N THR A 206 16.60 -10.39 14.12
CA THR A 206 16.83 -10.86 15.50
C THR A 206 15.91 -12.03 15.86
N LEU A 207 14.66 -12.04 15.41
CA LEU A 207 13.75 -13.17 15.58
C LEU A 207 14.24 -14.38 14.77
N ARG A 208 14.68 -14.20 13.52
CA ARG A 208 15.32 -15.27 12.73
C ARG A 208 16.55 -15.80 13.44
N GLN A 209 17.46 -14.97 13.94
CA GLN A 209 18.61 -15.40 14.73
C GLN A 209 18.22 -16.17 16.01
N ARG A 210 17.09 -15.82 16.65
CA ARG A 210 16.58 -16.52 17.84
C ARG A 210 15.79 -17.80 17.52
N TYR A 211 15.13 -17.86 16.36
CA TYR A 211 14.18 -18.92 15.99
C TYR A 211 14.62 -19.78 14.79
N ALA A 212 15.77 -19.53 14.17
CA ALA A 212 16.35 -20.33 13.07
C ALA A 212 16.82 -21.74 13.50
N GLY A 213 16.33 -22.29 14.60
CA GLY A 213 16.59 -23.67 15.02
C GLY A 213 18.03 -23.98 15.46
N CYS A 214 18.97 -23.05 15.28
CA CYS A 214 20.33 -23.19 15.79
C CYS A 214 20.42 -22.65 17.21
N ILE A 215 20.46 -23.56 18.18
CA ILE A 215 20.90 -23.28 19.55
C ILE A 215 22.23 -22.50 19.45
N PRO A 216 22.36 -21.31 20.08
CA PRO A 216 23.58 -20.51 20.00
C PRO A 216 24.83 -21.37 20.18
N LEU A 217 25.89 -21.16 19.38
CA LEU A 217 27.06 -22.06 19.32
C LEU A 217 27.59 -22.43 20.72
N LYS A 218 27.62 -21.47 21.64
CA LYS A 218 28.03 -21.64 23.05
C LYS A 218 27.11 -22.54 23.87
N GLN A 219 25.81 -22.55 23.57
CA GLN A 219 24.83 -23.47 24.15
C GLN A 219 24.87 -24.84 23.46
N GLN A 220 25.13 -24.89 22.15
CA GLN A 220 25.34 -26.13 21.41
C GLN A 220 26.60 -26.87 21.88
N GLU A 221 27.70 -26.16 22.11
CA GLU A 221 28.93 -26.68 22.72
C GLU A 221 28.70 -27.20 24.14
N LYS A 222 27.88 -26.51 24.95
CA LYS A 222 27.53 -26.98 26.30
C LYS A 222 26.67 -28.24 26.26
N LEU A 223 25.72 -28.32 25.33
CA LEU A 223 24.88 -29.51 25.17
C LEU A 223 25.68 -30.67 24.59
N SER A 224 26.59 -30.43 23.65
CA SER A 224 27.47 -31.48 23.11
C SER A 224 28.46 -31.99 24.16
N LEU A 225 29.00 -31.11 25.02
CA LEU A 225 29.83 -31.51 26.16
C LEU A 225 29.02 -32.36 27.17
N ARG A 226 27.80 -31.94 27.52
CA ARG A 226 26.93 -32.73 28.40
C ARG A 226 26.52 -34.07 27.79
N LEU A 227 26.25 -34.10 26.49
CA LEU A 227 25.90 -35.33 25.77
C LEU A 227 27.10 -36.28 25.72
N THR A 228 28.29 -35.78 25.40
CA THR A 228 29.51 -36.60 25.38
C THR A 228 29.89 -37.10 26.78
N GLU A 229 29.68 -36.30 27.83
CA GLU A 229 29.90 -36.71 29.21
C GLU A 229 28.86 -37.73 29.68
N ALA A 230 27.59 -37.57 29.31
CA ALA A 230 26.53 -38.55 29.57
C ALA A 230 26.80 -39.87 28.83
N LEU A 231 27.23 -39.82 27.56
CA LEU A 231 27.62 -41.01 26.80
C LEU A 231 28.83 -41.70 27.43
N ARG A 232 29.85 -40.96 27.89
CA ARG A 232 30.97 -41.52 28.64
C ARG A 232 30.53 -42.21 29.93
N GLN A 233 29.60 -41.60 30.68
CA GLN A 233 29.03 -42.22 31.88
C GLN A 233 28.21 -43.47 31.57
N CYS A 234 27.42 -43.47 30.49
CA CYS A 234 26.69 -44.65 30.04
C CYS A 234 27.63 -45.79 29.63
N ILE A 235 28.68 -45.49 28.84
CA ILE A 235 29.70 -46.48 28.45
C ILE A 235 30.43 -47.01 29.68
N SER A 236 30.82 -46.14 30.63
CA SER A 236 31.47 -46.56 31.87
C SER A 236 30.56 -47.46 32.72
N LYS A 237 29.28 -47.15 32.83
CA LYS A 237 28.29 -47.98 33.53
C LYS A 237 28.05 -49.31 32.81
N GLN A 238 28.03 -49.32 31.48
CA GLN A 238 27.90 -50.53 30.68
C GLN A 238 29.12 -51.44 30.87
N LEU A 239 30.34 -50.88 30.83
CA LEU A 239 31.56 -51.64 31.08
C LEU A 239 31.60 -52.21 32.51
N ALA A 240 31.20 -51.43 33.52
CA ALA A 240 31.13 -51.90 34.89
C ALA A 240 30.05 -52.99 35.08
N LEU A 241 28.94 -52.89 34.34
CA LEU A 241 27.90 -53.92 34.33
C LEU A 241 28.40 -55.20 33.67
N ASP A 242 29.08 -55.10 32.52
CA ASP A 242 29.66 -56.24 31.81
C ASP A 242 30.75 -56.92 32.66
N GLU A 243 31.58 -56.14 33.38
CA GLU A 243 32.58 -56.66 34.31
C GLU A 243 31.93 -57.38 35.49
N ALA A 244 30.90 -56.79 36.12
CA ALA A 244 30.15 -57.41 37.20
C ALA A 244 29.40 -58.68 36.75
N LEU A 245 28.85 -58.70 35.54
CA LEU A 245 28.23 -59.89 34.95
C LEU A 245 29.27 -60.97 34.68
N ASN A 246 30.43 -60.63 34.15
CA ASN A 246 31.51 -61.58 33.92
C ASN A 246 32.04 -62.17 35.22
N ASP A 247 32.17 -61.36 36.27
CA ASP A 247 32.59 -61.85 37.58
C ASP A 247 31.52 -62.72 38.23
N LYS A 248 30.25 -62.37 38.09
CA LYS A 248 29.13 -63.23 38.50
C LYS A 248 29.19 -64.59 37.79
N ILE A 249 29.33 -64.60 36.46
CA ILE A 249 29.44 -65.85 35.67
C ILE A 249 30.63 -66.69 36.13
N LYS A 250 31.79 -66.08 36.41
CA LYS A 250 32.96 -66.81 36.96
C LYS A 250 32.65 -67.42 38.31
N THR A 251 32.00 -66.68 39.22
CA THR A 251 31.64 -67.21 40.55
C THR A 251 30.61 -68.32 40.47
N GLU A 252 29.59 -68.18 39.62
CA GLU A 252 28.59 -69.22 39.37
C GLU A 252 29.24 -70.48 38.80
N SER A 253 30.13 -70.36 37.80
CA SER A 253 30.88 -71.50 37.26
C SER A 253 31.76 -72.20 38.31
N ILE A 254 32.38 -71.44 39.22
CA ILE A 254 33.16 -72.02 40.32
C ILE A 254 32.25 -72.77 41.30
N ILE A 255 31.08 -72.20 41.64
CA ILE A 255 30.10 -72.83 42.53
C ILE A 255 29.55 -74.11 41.89
N GLU A 256 29.14 -74.07 40.62
CA GLU A 256 28.72 -75.24 39.86
C GLU A 256 29.80 -76.33 39.87
N GLY A 257 31.06 -75.96 39.64
CA GLY A 257 32.19 -76.89 39.73
C GLY A 257 32.42 -77.48 41.13
N TYR A 258 32.15 -76.71 42.20
CA TYR A 258 32.19 -77.24 43.57
C TYR A 258 31.01 -78.17 43.87
N GLU A 259 29.81 -77.86 43.37
CA GLU A 259 28.63 -78.71 43.52
C GLU A 259 28.79 -80.04 42.77
N GLU A 260 29.35 -80.02 41.56
CA GLU A 260 29.70 -81.22 40.80
C GLU A 260 30.72 -82.07 41.55
N ARG A 261 31.80 -81.47 42.07
CA ARG A 261 32.78 -82.20 42.90
C ARG A 261 32.16 -82.79 44.16
N ARG A 262 31.23 -82.06 44.80
CA ARG A 262 30.53 -82.53 46.00
C ARG A 262 29.62 -83.72 45.69
N LYS A 263 28.90 -83.68 44.56
CA LYS A 263 28.12 -84.82 44.04
C LYS A 263 29.02 -86.02 43.75
N LEU A 264 30.09 -85.84 42.99
CA LEU A 264 31.09 -86.89 42.73
C LEU A 264 31.68 -87.48 44.02
N THR A 265 31.97 -86.65 45.02
CA THR A 265 32.48 -87.12 46.32
C THR A 265 31.42 -87.92 47.09
N SER A 266 30.15 -87.52 47.01
CA SER A 266 29.01 -88.29 47.56
C SER A 266 28.87 -89.63 46.85
N ASP A 267 28.88 -89.63 45.51
CA ASP A 267 28.77 -90.84 44.71
C ASP A 267 29.93 -91.81 44.98
N ILE A 268 31.17 -91.30 45.14
CA ILE A 268 32.34 -92.11 45.53
C ILE A 268 32.17 -92.65 46.96
N GLN A 269 31.66 -91.85 47.90
CA GLN A 269 31.38 -92.32 49.26
C GLN A 269 30.31 -93.41 49.29
N ASP A 270 29.26 -93.29 48.46
CA ASP A 270 28.20 -94.28 48.37
C ASP A 270 28.71 -95.58 47.71
N ILE A 271 29.57 -95.48 46.68
CA ILE A 271 30.26 -96.65 46.10
C ILE A 271 31.20 -97.31 47.13
N LEU A 272 31.94 -96.54 47.93
CA LEU A 272 32.81 -97.08 48.98
C LEU A 272 32.02 -97.72 50.12
N LYS A 273 30.83 -97.20 50.45
CA LYS A 273 29.90 -97.83 51.40
C LYS A 273 29.33 -99.13 50.84
N GLU A 274 28.86 -99.14 49.59
CA GLU A 274 28.43 -100.37 48.91
C GLU A 274 29.56 -101.42 48.87
N TYR A 275 30.80 -101.01 48.61
CA TYR A 275 31.98 -101.89 48.62
C TYR A 275 32.28 -102.46 50.02
N ASN A 276 32.18 -101.63 51.06
CA ASN A 276 32.49 -102.04 52.44
C ASN A 276 31.39 -102.92 53.08
N GLU A 277 30.11 -102.71 52.75
CA GLU A 277 28.99 -103.50 53.27
C GLU A 277 28.92 -104.90 52.62
N GLU A 278 29.42 -105.08 51.38
CA GLU A 278 29.31 -106.33 50.62
C GLU A 278 30.62 -107.15 50.55
N HIS A 279 31.46 -107.14 51.59
CA HIS A 279 32.67 -107.99 51.65
C HIS A 279 32.42 -109.50 51.84
N LYS A 280 31.27 -110.01 51.40
CA LYS A 280 30.96 -111.45 51.29
C LYS A 280 30.02 -111.69 50.09
N ASN A 281 30.53 -111.79 48.87
CA ASN A 281 30.07 -112.72 47.80
C ASN A 281 30.60 -112.39 46.39
N HIS A 282 30.63 -113.40 45.51
CA HIS A 282 31.16 -113.42 44.14
C HIS A 282 30.28 -112.68 43.10
N ASP A 283 29.21 -112.00 43.52
CA ASP A 283 28.25 -111.28 42.63
C ASP A 283 28.71 -109.88 42.22
N ILE A 284 29.81 -109.39 42.80
CA ILE A 284 30.39 -108.06 42.58
C ILE A 284 30.75 -107.82 41.10
N ASN A 285 31.28 -108.83 40.38
CA ASN A 285 31.72 -108.66 38.99
C ASN A 285 30.56 -108.40 38.01
N LYS A 286 29.39 -109.02 38.21
CA LYS A 286 28.25 -108.87 37.29
C LYS A 286 27.51 -107.53 37.46
N ASN A 287 27.41 -107.04 38.70
CA ASN A 287 26.80 -105.73 38.96
C ASN A 287 27.72 -104.58 38.52
N LEU A 288 29.04 -104.73 38.69
CA LEU A 288 29.99 -103.78 38.15
C LEU A 288 29.98 -103.75 36.63
N GLU A 289 29.98 -104.91 35.95
CA GLU A 289 29.86 -104.98 34.48
C GLU A 289 28.58 -104.31 33.96
N LYS A 290 27.43 -104.51 34.63
CA LYS A 290 26.17 -103.83 34.27
C LYS A 290 26.25 -102.32 34.47
N LYS A 291 26.74 -101.84 35.63
CA LYS A 291 26.92 -100.39 35.87
C LYS A 291 27.90 -99.78 34.86
N LEU A 292 28.93 -100.51 34.44
CA LEU A 292 29.91 -100.07 33.44
C LEU A 292 29.29 -99.97 32.03
N LEU A 293 28.41 -100.90 31.66
CA LEU A 293 27.61 -100.82 30.43
C LEU A 293 26.63 -99.64 30.44
N ASP A 294 25.90 -99.44 31.54
CA ASP A 294 24.98 -98.30 31.71
C ASP A 294 25.75 -96.95 31.64
N TRP A 295 26.96 -96.89 32.18
CA TRP A 295 27.82 -95.71 32.07
C TRP A 295 28.34 -95.51 30.65
N GLN A 296 28.69 -96.58 29.92
CA GLN A 296 29.07 -96.48 28.51
C GLN A 296 27.91 -95.97 27.65
N GLU A 297 26.69 -96.44 27.88
CA GLU A 297 25.48 -95.98 27.19
C GLU A 297 25.18 -94.51 27.48
N ARG A 298 25.21 -94.10 28.76
CA ARG A 298 25.06 -92.68 29.15
C ARG A 298 26.15 -91.79 28.55
N LEU A 299 27.40 -92.27 28.48
CA LEU A 299 28.49 -91.53 27.85
C LEU A 299 28.32 -91.41 26.33
N SER A 300 27.74 -92.41 25.65
CA SER A 300 27.41 -92.28 24.24
C SER A 300 26.26 -91.30 24.00
N ASP A 301 25.21 -91.34 24.82
CA ASP A 301 24.09 -90.42 24.72
C ASP A 301 24.53 -88.97 24.98
N LEU A 302 25.37 -88.75 26.00
CA LEU A 302 25.94 -87.44 26.29
C LEU A 302 26.80 -86.92 25.14
N ARG A 303 27.63 -87.77 24.52
CA ARG A 303 28.41 -87.38 23.33
C ARG A 303 27.52 -87.00 22.16
N VAL A 304 26.44 -87.75 21.92
CA VAL A 304 25.48 -87.44 20.87
C VAL A 304 24.78 -86.11 21.18
N SER A 305 24.26 -85.92 22.40
CA SER A 305 23.60 -84.68 22.80
C SER A 305 24.54 -83.48 22.71
N GLU A 306 25.79 -83.61 23.15
CA GLU A 306 26.81 -82.57 23.04
C GLU A 306 27.08 -82.23 21.57
N SER A 307 27.18 -83.23 20.69
CA SER A 307 27.34 -82.99 19.24
C SER A 307 26.15 -82.25 18.63
N THR A 308 24.91 -82.56 19.07
CA THR A 308 23.71 -81.88 18.58
C THR A 308 23.63 -80.43 19.07
N GLN A 309 23.98 -80.18 20.33
CA GLN A 309 24.06 -78.84 20.91
C GLN A 309 25.16 -78.01 20.23
N ARG A 310 26.35 -78.59 19.98
CA ARG A 310 27.44 -77.92 19.23
C ARG A 310 26.97 -77.47 17.84
N ARG A 311 26.28 -78.34 17.09
CA ARG A 311 25.70 -77.97 15.78
C ARG A 311 24.60 -76.91 15.88
N GLN A 312 23.85 -76.88 16.97
CA GLN A 312 22.85 -75.83 17.19
C GLN A 312 23.49 -74.48 17.53
N VAL A 313 24.55 -74.49 18.34
CA VAL A 313 25.36 -73.30 18.65
C VAL A 313 26.03 -72.75 17.39
N GLU A 314 26.55 -73.61 16.50
CA GLU A 314 27.11 -73.17 15.22
C GLU A 314 26.07 -72.51 14.31
N ARG A 315 24.86 -73.08 14.20
CA ARG A 315 23.75 -72.47 13.46
C ARG A 315 23.35 -71.10 14.03
N LEU A 316 23.27 -70.97 15.35
CA LEU A 316 22.99 -69.69 16.00
C LEU A 316 24.12 -68.67 15.77
N LYS A 317 25.39 -69.10 15.83
CA LYS A 317 26.54 -68.24 15.51
C LYS A 317 26.51 -67.74 14.06
N GLU A 318 26.09 -68.56 13.11
CA GLU A 318 25.90 -68.14 11.72
C GLU A 318 24.75 -67.15 11.55
N GLN A 319 23.62 -67.36 12.24
CA GLN A 319 22.51 -66.40 12.25
C GLN A 319 22.92 -65.06 12.87
N VAL A 320 23.66 -65.09 13.98
CA VAL A 320 24.21 -63.87 14.60
C VAL A 320 25.14 -63.14 13.63
N ARG A 321 26.08 -63.85 12.97
CA ARG A 321 26.97 -63.23 11.96
C ARG A 321 26.21 -62.61 10.79
N HIS A 322 25.15 -63.26 10.32
CA HIS A 322 24.30 -62.71 9.25
C HIS A 322 23.60 -61.43 9.71
N LEU A 323 23.00 -61.43 10.91
CA LEU A 323 22.34 -60.24 11.47
C LEU A 323 23.33 -59.10 11.74
N GLU A 324 24.51 -59.40 12.27
CA GLU A 324 25.60 -58.43 12.45
C GLU A 324 26.02 -57.80 11.12
N SER A 325 26.17 -58.60 10.06
CA SER A 325 26.48 -58.09 8.72
C SER A 325 25.35 -57.21 8.15
N PHE A 326 24.10 -57.59 8.39
CA PHE A 326 22.94 -56.80 7.99
C PHE A 326 22.88 -55.45 8.73
N VAL A 327 23.08 -55.45 10.04
CA VAL A 327 23.15 -54.24 10.87
C VAL A 327 24.30 -53.34 10.42
N GLN A 328 25.51 -53.89 10.20
CA GLN A 328 26.65 -53.11 9.70
C GLN A 328 26.38 -52.47 8.32
N ASN A 329 25.65 -53.16 7.44
CA ASN A 329 25.25 -52.57 6.15
C ASN A 329 24.20 -51.48 6.32
N GLN A 330 23.24 -51.64 7.23
CA GLN A 330 22.27 -50.59 7.56
C GLN A 330 22.92 -49.37 8.22
N GLU A 331 23.88 -49.57 9.12
CA GLU A 331 24.68 -48.50 9.75
C GLU A 331 25.46 -47.71 8.70
N LYS A 332 26.13 -48.39 7.75
CA LYS A 332 26.81 -47.72 6.63
C LYS A 332 25.85 -46.89 5.77
N GLN A 333 24.66 -47.41 5.47
CA GLN A 333 23.64 -46.66 4.73
C GLN A 333 23.13 -45.45 5.51
N LEU A 334 22.95 -45.58 6.82
CA LEU A 334 22.58 -44.46 7.69
C LEU A 334 23.68 -43.41 7.74
N ASP A 335 24.95 -43.80 7.81
CA ASP A 335 26.09 -42.88 7.78
C ASP A 335 26.17 -42.12 6.45
N GLU A 336 25.97 -42.81 5.32
CA GLU A 336 25.90 -42.18 3.99
C GLU A 336 24.75 -41.16 3.91
N LEU A 337 23.56 -41.50 4.42
CA LEU A 337 22.41 -40.59 4.47
C LEU A 337 22.63 -39.41 5.44
N GLN A 338 23.30 -39.63 6.57
CA GLN A 338 23.66 -38.56 7.50
C GLN A 338 24.68 -37.60 6.87
N LEU A 339 25.67 -38.12 6.15
CA LEU A 339 26.63 -37.31 5.40
C LEU A 339 25.93 -36.47 4.32
N GLU A 340 25.03 -37.06 3.55
CA GLU A 340 24.27 -36.33 2.53
C GLU A 340 23.35 -35.27 3.16
N ASN A 341 22.66 -35.58 4.26
CA ASN A 341 21.89 -34.57 5.01
C ASN A 341 22.78 -33.44 5.53
N SER A 342 23.96 -33.74 6.08
CA SER A 342 24.89 -32.71 6.55
C SER A 342 25.41 -31.82 5.41
N ARG A 343 25.59 -32.40 4.22
CA ARG A 343 25.96 -31.67 3.02
C ARG A 343 24.82 -30.77 2.55
N LEU A 344 23.59 -31.27 2.49
CA LEU A 344 22.42 -30.49 2.11
C LEU A 344 22.18 -29.32 3.07
N VAL A 345 22.36 -29.52 4.38
CA VAL A 345 22.27 -28.44 5.38
C VAL A 345 23.33 -27.37 5.11
N LYS A 346 24.60 -27.75 4.88
CA LYS A 346 25.66 -26.78 4.53
C LYS A 346 25.37 -26.02 3.24
N GLU A 347 24.79 -26.69 2.24
CA GLU A 347 24.39 -26.04 0.97
C GLU A 347 23.19 -25.09 1.16
N LEU A 348 22.32 -25.33 2.15
CA LEU A 348 21.24 -24.41 2.52
C LEU A 348 21.78 -23.21 3.29
N ASP A 349 22.63 -23.41 4.30
CA ASP A 349 23.29 -22.34 5.06
C ASP A 349 24.12 -21.42 4.14
N GLN A 350 24.82 -22.00 3.16
CA GLN A 350 25.56 -21.24 2.15
C GLN A 350 24.63 -20.40 1.25
N ARG A 351 23.44 -20.91 0.91
CA ARG A 351 22.46 -20.11 0.16
C ARG A 351 21.91 -19.00 1.06
N GLU A 352 21.57 -19.29 2.31
CA GLU A 352 21.06 -18.29 3.24
C GLU A 352 22.05 -17.14 3.44
N THR A 353 23.33 -17.44 3.70
CA THR A 353 24.38 -16.42 3.82
C THR A 353 24.59 -15.61 2.53
N GLN A 354 24.46 -16.21 1.34
CA GLN A 354 24.52 -15.48 0.07
C GLN A 354 23.31 -14.55 -0.15
N TRP A 355 22.15 -14.91 0.40
CA TRP A 355 20.95 -14.07 0.38
C TRP A 355 21.08 -12.91 1.37
N GLU A 356 21.59 -13.16 2.58
CA GLU A 356 21.87 -12.11 3.57
C GLU A 356 22.91 -11.10 3.05
N GLN A 357 23.98 -11.58 2.40
CA GLN A 357 24.98 -10.70 1.77
C GLN A 357 24.37 -9.84 0.66
N ARG A 358 23.50 -10.43 -0.18
CA ARG A 358 22.76 -9.68 -1.21
C ARG A 358 21.90 -8.58 -0.60
N GLU A 359 21.17 -8.91 0.46
CA GLU A 359 20.25 -7.98 1.12
C GLU A 359 21.03 -6.81 1.72
N ALA A 360 22.16 -7.08 2.39
CA ALA A 360 23.06 -6.04 2.92
C ALA A 360 23.68 -5.15 1.81
N GLU A 361 24.06 -5.71 0.66
CA GLU A 361 24.53 -4.93 -0.50
C GLU A 361 23.45 -3.97 -1.03
N LEU A 362 22.21 -4.47 -1.19
CA LEU A 362 21.06 -3.66 -1.61
C LEU A 362 20.76 -2.55 -0.61
N GLU A 363 20.85 -2.83 0.69
CA GLU A 363 20.64 -1.85 1.75
C GLU A 363 21.71 -0.74 1.73
N SER A 364 22.98 -1.10 1.55
CA SER A 364 24.08 -0.13 1.42
C SER A 364 23.89 0.82 0.24
N VAL A 365 23.38 0.31 -0.88
CA VAL A 365 23.08 1.12 -2.08
C VAL A 365 21.90 2.06 -1.84
N ILE A 366 20.85 1.56 -1.18
CA ILE A 366 19.65 2.34 -0.84
C ILE A 366 19.95 3.46 0.18
N GLU A 367 20.87 3.23 1.13
CA GLU A 367 21.33 4.24 2.07
C GLU A 367 22.17 5.35 1.40
N LYS A 368 23.10 4.96 0.49
CA LYS A 368 23.91 5.93 -0.27
C LYS A 368 23.05 6.85 -1.13
N ASN A 369 22.02 6.33 -1.80
CA ASN A 369 21.08 7.15 -2.57
C ASN A 369 20.32 8.16 -1.72
N THR A 370 19.88 7.77 -0.52
CA THR A 370 19.14 8.71 0.34
C THR A 370 19.98 9.82 0.93
N ILE A 371 21.24 9.53 1.25
CA ILE A 371 22.15 10.58 1.72
C ILE A 371 22.43 11.54 0.57
N SER A 372 22.55 11.03 -0.67
CA SER A 372 22.71 11.86 -1.86
C SER A 372 21.49 12.75 -2.15
N GLU A 373 20.26 12.26 -1.95
CA GLU A 373 19.02 13.06 -2.12
C GLU A 373 18.82 14.10 -1.01
N TYR A 374 19.27 13.82 0.21
CA TYR A 374 19.16 14.74 1.33
C TYR A 374 20.12 15.95 1.19
N ILE A 375 21.35 15.71 0.71
CA ILE A 375 22.33 16.78 0.47
C ILE A 375 21.92 17.68 -0.72
N THR A 376 21.32 17.12 -1.77
CA THR A 376 20.84 17.91 -2.92
C THR A 376 19.61 18.76 -2.59
N THR A 377 18.80 18.34 -1.62
CA THR A 377 17.62 19.10 -1.17
C THR A 377 18.00 20.22 -0.20
N GLU A 378 18.91 19.99 0.75
CA GLU A 378 19.42 21.07 1.64
C GLU A 378 20.17 22.16 0.85
N ASN A 379 21.00 21.80 -0.12
CA ASN A 379 21.72 22.79 -0.94
C ASN A 379 20.80 23.62 -1.86
N MET A 380 19.62 23.10 -2.23
CA MET A 380 18.62 23.82 -3.04
C MET A 380 17.74 24.76 -2.20
N ASP A 381 17.59 24.49 -0.90
CA ASP A 381 16.85 25.35 0.02
C ASP A 381 17.71 26.53 0.54
N GLU A 382 19.03 26.37 0.65
CA GLU A 382 19.95 27.49 0.92
C GLU A 382 20.01 28.51 -0.24
N LEU A 383 19.89 28.06 -1.49
CA LEU A 383 19.84 28.91 -2.69
C LEU A 383 18.53 29.73 -2.81
N LYS A 384 17.44 29.29 -2.17
CA LYS A 384 16.13 29.96 -2.23
C LYS A 384 15.92 30.99 -1.12
N SER A 385 16.81 31.06 -0.13
CA SER A 385 16.62 31.89 1.07
C SER A 385 17.19 33.31 0.97
N ILE A 386 17.57 33.78 -0.22
CA ILE A 386 18.01 35.17 -0.45
C ILE A 386 17.00 35.91 -1.35
N PRO A 387 16.04 36.67 -0.77
CA PRO A 387 15.17 37.55 -1.55
C PRO A 387 15.86 38.87 -1.96
N ASN A 388 15.79 39.14 -3.27
CA ASN A 388 15.85 40.45 -3.93
C ASN A 388 17.12 41.29 -3.79
N LEU A 389 17.95 41.24 -4.84
CA LEU A 389 18.37 42.37 -5.70
C LEU A 389 19.62 41.89 -6.46
N LEU A 390 19.53 41.76 -7.78
CA LEU A 390 20.52 42.23 -8.76
C LEU A 390 20.19 41.70 -10.16
N THR A 391 20.47 42.55 -11.13
CA THR A 391 20.20 42.46 -12.57
C THR A 391 21.12 41.45 -13.27
N ASP A 392 20.65 40.97 -14.43
CA ASP A 392 21.15 39.87 -15.28
C ASP A 392 22.63 39.93 -15.77
N GLU A 393 23.53 40.74 -15.21
CA GLU A 393 24.92 40.87 -15.68
C GLU A 393 26.02 40.34 -14.75
N ASP A 394 25.71 39.92 -13.51
CA ASP A 394 26.74 39.50 -12.54
C ASP A 394 26.84 37.97 -12.29
N ILE A 395 26.05 37.14 -12.99
CA ILE A 395 26.01 35.68 -12.77
C ILE A 395 27.28 34.96 -13.27
N GLU A 396 28.13 35.61 -14.08
CA GLU A 396 29.29 34.96 -14.69
C GLU A 396 30.60 35.04 -13.87
N THR A 397 30.64 35.78 -12.76
CA THR A 397 31.90 36.04 -12.03
C THR A 397 32.04 35.40 -10.65
N VAL A 398 30.95 34.92 -10.04
CA VAL A 398 30.99 34.38 -8.66
C VAL A 398 31.19 32.84 -8.61
N CYS A 399 30.93 32.11 -9.71
CA CYS A 399 31.19 30.66 -9.79
C CYS A 399 32.68 30.26 -9.76
N ASN A 400 33.62 31.21 -9.80
CA ASN A 400 35.05 30.92 -9.94
C ASN A 400 35.89 31.10 -8.66
N GLN A 401 35.30 31.28 -7.47
CA GLN A 401 36.08 31.69 -6.28
C GLN A 401 35.93 30.87 -4.99
N VAL A 402 35.43 29.63 -5.02
CA VAL A 402 35.50 28.76 -3.81
C VAL A 402 36.03 27.35 -4.14
N ASP A 403 37.23 27.31 -4.70
CA ASP A 403 38.13 26.15 -4.62
C ASP A 403 39.16 26.42 -3.52
N SER A 404 38.77 26.20 -2.25
CA SER A 404 39.73 26.09 -1.15
C SER A 404 39.94 24.62 -0.80
N LYS A 405 40.99 24.07 -1.42
CA LYS A 405 41.74 22.89 -0.96
C LYS A 405 42.15 23.10 0.49
N ASP A 406 41.88 22.14 1.36
CA ASP A 406 42.80 21.66 2.41
C ASP A 406 42.11 20.67 3.37
N SER A 407 41.98 19.41 2.94
CA SER A 407 42.16 18.23 3.81
C SER A 407 42.08 16.95 2.97
N LEU A 408 43.01 16.02 3.23
CA LEU A 408 43.18 14.69 2.60
C LEU A 408 44.15 14.62 1.42
N ASN A 409 45.33 15.20 1.64
CA ASN A 409 46.60 14.67 1.16
C ASN A 409 47.02 13.50 2.08
N GLU A 410 46.66 12.26 1.75
CA GLU A 410 47.44 11.07 2.13
C GLU A 410 46.90 9.86 1.36
N VAL A 411 47.44 9.65 0.16
CA VAL A 411 47.83 8.37 -0.49
C VAL A 411 47.97 8.68 -1.99
N SER A 412 49.10 9.28 -2.33
CA SER A 412 49.56 9.54 -3.70
C SER A 412 50.89 8.84 -3.93
N LYS A 413 50.86 7.68 -4.59
CA LYS A 413 51.90 7.12 -5.49
C LYS A 413 51.12 6.17 -6.43
N SER A 414 50.98 6.35 -7.75
CA SER A 414 51.84 6.96 -8.77
C SER A 414 51.08 7.10 -10.11
N VAL A 415 51.00 8.33 -10.66
CA VAL A 415 51.19 8.83 -12.07
C VAL A 415 50.85 7.93 -13.29
N PRO A 416 50.35 8.41 -14.48
CA PRO A 416 49.91 9.77 -14.88
C PRO A 416 48.52 9.90 -15.58
N LEU A 417 47.99 11.13 -15.48
CA LEU A 417 47.16 11.92 -16.42
C LEU A 417 46.61 11.26 -17.71
N ASN A 418 45.27 11.31 -17.88
CA ASN A 418 44.62 12.26 -18.80
C ASN A 418 43.07 12.24 -18.70
N SER A 419 42.52 13.45 -18.84
CA SER A 419 41.13 13.87 -19.08
C SER A 419 40.04 13.60 -18.03
N GLU A 420 39.55 14.71 -17.49
CA GLU A 420 38.41 14.96 -16.62
C GLU A 420 37.07 14.39 -17.16
N GLN A 421 36.31 13.69 -16.31
CA GLN A 421 34.85 13.64 -16.38
C GLN A 421 34.26 13.58 -14.94
N PRO A 422 33.09 14.21 -14.71
CA PRO A 422 32.58 14.55 -13.38
C PRO A 422 31.86 13.40 -12.66
N LEU A 423 31.87 13.47 -11.33
CA LEU A 423 31.48 12.48 -10.33
C LEU A 423 30.00 12.02 -10.28
N SER A 424 29.16 12.27 -11.30
CA SER A 424 27.74 11.85 -11.27
C SER A 424 27.50 10.37 -11.63
N THR A 425 28.49 9.67 -12.18
CA THR A 425 28.39 8.27 -12.61
C THR A 425 28.43 7.26 -11.46
N CYS A 426 28.94 7.60 -10.29
CA CYS A 426 29.23 6.61 -9.23
C CYS A 426 27.99 6.13 -8.45
N VAL A 427 26.94 6.94 -8.36
CA VAL A 427 25.73 6.61 -7.59
C VAL A 427 24.73 5.82 -8.46
N GLU A 428 24.52 6.21 -9.71
CA GLU A 428 23.67 5.46 -10.67
C GLU A 428 24.24 4.07 -11.00
N GLU A 429 25.57 3.97 -11.11
CA GLU A 429 26.29 2.71 -11.35
C GLU A 429 26.14 1.73 -10.17
N SER A 430 25.98 2.21 -8.93
CA SER A 430 25.75 1.34 -7.76
C SER A 430 24.32 0.75 -7.71
N VAL A 431 23.33 1.52 -8.18
CA VAL A 431 21.90 1.15 -8.17
C VAL A 431 21.54 0.28 -9.36
N LEU A 432 22.09 0.60 -10.54
CA LEU A 432 22.01 -0.25 -11.72
C LEU A 432 22.75 -1.56 -11.51
N ASN A 433 23.90 -1.57 -10.84
CA ASN A 433 24.60 -2.81 -10.51
C ASN A 433 23.78 -3.65 -9.52
N CYS A 434 23.15 -3.07 -8.49
CA CYS A 434 22.32 -3.82 -7.55
C CYS A 434 21.06 -4.42 -8.21
N ASN A 435 20.39 -3.66 -9.09
CA ASN A 435 19.23 -4.11 -9.86
C ASN A 435 19.58 -5.11 -10.96
N HIS A 436 20.72 -4.94 -11.63
CA HIS A 436 21.22 -5.88 -12.64
C HIS A 436 21.62 -7.22 -12.02
N GLN A 437 22.15 -7.17 -10.81
CA GLN A 437 22.69 -8.32 -10.10
C GLN A 437 21.57 -9.05 -9.30
N THR A 438 20.44 -8.39 -8.95
CA THR A 438 19.20 -9.07 -8.51
C THR A 438 18.46 -9.68 -9.71
N MET A 439 18.37 -8.98 -10.84
CA MET A 439 17.76 -9.52 -12.07
C MET A 439 18.55 -10.69 -12.66
N ASN A 440 19.88 -10.68 -12.56
CA ASN A 440 20.72 -11.80 -13.00
C ASN A 440 20.64 -12.99 -12.04
N LYS A 441 20.52 -12.78 -10.73
CA LYS A 441 20.25 -13.87 -9.78
C LYS A 441 18.87 -14.49 -10.03
N LEU A 442 17.83 -13.69 -10.22
CA LEU A 442 16.49 -14.16 -10.56
C LEU A 442 16.47 -14.87 -11.93
N LYS A 443 17.19 -14.38 -12.94
CA LYS A 443 17.33 -15.07 -14.23
C LYS A 443 18.07 -16.40 -14.09
N ASN A 444 19.16 -16.44 -13.32
CA ASN A 444 19.94 -17.66 -13.11
C ASN A 444 19.15 -18.70 -12.30
N GLU A 445 18.39 -18.28 -11.29
CA GLU A 445 17.45 -19.13 -10.56
C GLU A 445 16.32 -19.62 -11.47
N ASN A 446 15.77 -18.76 -12.34
CA ASN A 446 14.74 -19.18 -13.31
C ASN A 446 15.30 -20.19 -14.31
N ILE A 447 16.55 -20.02 -14.77
CA ILE A 447 17.24 -20.97 -15.66
C ILE A 447 17.54 -22.28 -14.92
N ALA A 448 17.97 -22.23 -13.65
CA ALA A 448 18.22 -23.42 -12.84
C ALA A 448 16.91 -24.18 -12.53
N LEU A 449 15.84 -23.46 -12.22
CA LEU A 449 14.50 -24.03 -12.04
C LEU A 449 13.96 -24.61 -13.34
N ARG A 450 14.16 -23.94 -14.49
CA ARG A 450 13.82 -24.49 -15.81
C ARG A 450 14.61 -25.76 -16.12
N LYS A 451 15.92 -25.80 -15.81
CA LYS A 451 16.75 -26.99 -15.97
C LYS A 451 16.29 -28.15 -15.08
N ARG A 452 15.98 -27.85 -13.82
CA ARG A 452 15.45 -28.84 -12.87
C ARG A 452 14.05 -29.31 -13.27
N LEU A 453 13.21 -28.43 -13.80
CA LEU A 453 11.90 -28.77 -14.35
C LEU A 453 12.06 -29.68 -15.59
N THR A 454 13.02 -29.39 -16.47
CA THR A 454 13.30 -30.26 -17.62
C THR A 454 13.85 -31.63 -17.20
N GLU A 455 14.73 -31.70 -16.20
CA GLU A 455 15.22 -32.97 -15.64
C GLU A 455 14.09 -33.76 -14.97
N LEU A 456 13.22 -33.10 -14.20
CA LEU A 456 12.05 -33.73 -13.59
C LEU A 456 11.04 -34.21 -14.64
N LEU A 457 10.80 -33.45 -15.71
CA LEU A 457 9.95 -33.86 -16.83
C LEU A 457 10.56 -35.04 -17.60
N GLN A 458 11.88 -35.11 -17.71
CA GLN A 458 12.58 -36.22 -18.35
C GLN A 458 12.51 -37.48 -17.49
N LEU A 459 12.64 -37.36 -16.17
CA LEU A 459 12.41 -38.45 -15.21
C LEU A 459 10.95 -38.91 -15.21
N LEU A 460 9.98 -37.98 -15.25
CA LEU A 460 8.56 -38.31 -15.34
C LEU A 460 8.25 -39.06 -16.63
N ARG A 461 8.78 -38.62 -17.77
CA ARG A 461 8.62 -39.33 -19.05
C ARG A 461 9.25 -40.72 -19.03
N LEU A 462 10.42 -40.89 -18.42
CA LEU A 462 11.02 -42.22 -18.24
C LEU A 462 10.18 -43.12 -17.33
N GLN A 463 9.48 -42.54 -16.36
CA GLN A 463 8.58 -43.26 -15.46
C GLN A 463 7.24 -43.59 -16.14
N ASP A 464 6.70 -42.69 -16.96
CA ASP A 464 5.52 -42.94 -17.81
C ASP A 464 5.81 -44.02 -18.84
N ILE A 465 7.00 -44.05 -19.45
CA ILE A 465 7.43 -45.13 -20.35
C ILE A 465 7.54 -46.46 -19.59
N LYS A 466 8.05 -46.46 -18.36
CA LYS A 466 8.06 -47.67 -17.50
C LYS A 466 6.64 -48.13 -17.16
N LEU A 467 5.72 -47.22 -16.86
CA LEU A 467 4.32 -47.54 -16.56
C LEU A 467 3.56 -48.01 -17.81
N GLN A 468 3.79 -47.41 -18.98
CA GLN A 468 3.23 -47.85 -20.26
C GLN A 468 3.72 -49.26 -20.64
N ASN A 469 4.99 -49.59 -20.37
CA ASN A 469 5.51 -50.93 -20.59
C ASN A 469 4.91 -51.97 -19.64
N VAL A 470 4.58 -51.58 -18.39
CA VAL A 470 3.85 -52.44 -17.43
C VAL A 470 2.39 -52.63 -17.85
N ILE A 471 1.73 -51.58 -18.34
CA ILE A 471 0.35 -51.61 -18.82
C ILE A 471 0.22 -52.49 -20.07
N ASN A 472 1.14 -52.37 -21.03
CA ASN A 472 1.14 -53.17 -22.26
C ASN A 472 1.45 -54.66 -22.02
N ASN A 473 2.17 -55.00 -20.94
CA ASN A 473 2.48 -56.38 -20.56
C ASN A 473 1.42 -57.03 -19.65
N SER A 474 0.37 -56.30 -19.26
CA SER A 474 -0.66 -56.77 -18.32
C SER A 474 -1.85 -57.51 -18.95
N SER A 475 -1.85 -57.70 -20.28
CA SER A 475 -2.91 -58.41 -21.02
C SER A 475 -2.98 -59.92 -20.76
N THR A 476 -2.15 -60.48 -19.86
CA THR A 476 -2.06 -61.93 -19.61
C THR A 476 -2.31 -62.38 -18.16
N THR A 477 -3.00 -61.59 -17.33
CA THR A 477 -3.45 -62.10 -16.01
C THR A 477 -4.92 -61.80 -15.75
N GLN A 478 -5.72 -62.87 -15.80
CA GLN A 478 -7.15 -62.84 -15.50
C GLN A 478 -7.38 -62.58 -14.01
N ASN A 479 -7.86 -61.39 -13.66
CA ASN A 479 -8.43 -61.10 -12.34
C ASN A 479 -9.74 -60.33 -12.49
N SER A 480 -10.85 -60.96 -12.07
CA SER A 480 -12.24 -60.50 -12.26
C SER A 480 -12.53 -59.14 -11.59
N ASP A 481 -11.85 -58.80 -10.50
CA ASP A 481 -12.10 -57.57 -9.74
C ASP A 481 -11.51 -56.31 -10.40
N ILE A 482 -10.41 -56.46 -11.15
CA ILE A 482 -9.80 -55.36 -11.93
C ILE A 482 -10.66 -55.05 -13.16
N GLN A 483 -11.34 -56.06 -13.72
CA GLN A 483 -12.19 -55.88 -14.89
C GLN A 483 -13.50 -55.15 -14.55
N SER A 484 -14.06 -55.39 -13.35
CA SER A 484 -15.22 -54.67 -12.80
C SER A 484 -14.93 -53.19 -12.55
N THR A 485 -13.78 -52.90 -11.93
CA THR A 485 -13.35 -51.51 -11.66
C THR A 485 -13.00 -50.76 -12.95
N LEU A 486 -12.37 -51.41 -13.93
CA LEU A 486 -12.14 -50.83 -15.26
C LEU A 486 -13.45 -50.61 -16.04
N ALA A 487 -14.46 -51.47 -15.89
CA ALA A 487 -15.78 -51.26 -16.50
C ALA A 487 -16.50 -50.06 -15.88
N GLY A 488 -16.42 -49.88 -14.56
CA GLY A 488 -16.94 -48.70 -13.86
C GLY A 488 -16.23 -47.40 -14.29
N LEU A 489 -14.91 -47.44 -14.47
CA LEU A 489 -14.14 -46.30 -14.99
C LEU A 489 -14.48 -45.98 -16.45
N ARG A 490 -14.70 -46.98 -17.30
CA ARG A 490 -15.15 -46.79 -18.70
C ARG A 490 -16.57 -46.20 -18.76
N ALA A 491 -17.49 -46.67 -17.92
CA ALA A 491 -18.84 -46.12 -17.82
C ALA A 491 -18.84 -44.65 -17.35
N ASN A 492 -17.98 -44.32 -16.38
CA ASN A 492 -17.80 -42.94 -15.92
C ASN A 492 -17.17 -42.05 -17.00
N MET A 493 -16.22 -42.57 -17.78
CA MET A 493 -15.60 -41.85 -18.89
C MET A 493 -16.62 -41.56 -20.00
N GLU A 494 -17.47 -42.53 -20.36
CA GLU A 494 -18.58 -42.33 -21.30
C GLU A 494 -19.61 -41.30 -20.79
N LEU A 495 -19.92 -41.33 -19.49
CA LEU A 495 -20.89 -40.41 -18.90
C LEU A 495 -20.34 -38.96 -18.87
N LEU A 496 -19.05 -38.80 -18.60
CA LEU A 496 -18.35 -37.53 -18.72
C LEU A 496 -18.29 -37.05 -20.18
N GLN A 497 -18.10 -37.97 -21.14
CA GLN A 497 -18.05 -37.64 -22.57
C GLN A 497 -19.42 -37.22 -23.11
N ARG A 498 -20.53 -37.85 -22.68
CA ARG A 498 -21.90 -37.38 -22.98
C ARG A 498 -22.18 -36.01 -22.36
N ARG A 499 -21.66 -35.75 -21.15
CA ARG A 499 -21.82 -34.45 -20.48
C ARG A 499 -21.01 -33.35 -21.17
N LEU A 500 -19.85 -33.68 -21.71
CA LEU A 500 -19.03 -32.80 -22.53
C LEU A 500 -19.77 -32.44 -23.83
N ASN A 501 -20.24 -33.46 -24.57
CA ASN A 501 -21.00 -33.24 -25.81
C ASN A 501 -22.26 -32.39 -25.58
N GLY A 502 -23.00 -32.62 -24.48
CA GLY A 502 -24.15 -31.78 -24.13
C GLY A 502 -23.78 -30.33 -23.80
N LYS A 503 -22.59 -30.09 -23.25
CA LYS A 503 -22.06 -28.73 -23.05
C LYS A 503 -21.65 -28.09 -24.38
N ASP A 504 -21.03 -28.84 -25.29
CA ASP A 504 -20.66 -28.34 -26.62
C ASP A 504 -21.90 -27.98 -27.46
N GLU A 505 -22.96 -28.78 -27.40
CA GLU A 505 -24.25 -28.47 -28.03
C GLU A 505 -24.95 -27.26 -27.40
N SER A 506 -24.76 -27.02 -26.08
CA SER A 506 -25.29 -25.83 -25.41
C SER A 506 -24.52 -24.56 -25.81
N LEU A 507 -23.19 -24.67 -25.95
CA LEU A 507 -22.33 -23.59 -26.41
C LEU A 507 -22.60 -23.25 -27.87
N ALA A 508 -22.80 -24.26 -28.73
CA ALA A 508 -23.20 -24.06 -30.12
C ALA A 508 -24.54 -23.31 -30.21
N ARG A 509 -25.53 -23.64 -29.37
CA ARG A 509 -26.81 -22.93 -29.29
C ARG A 509 -26.67 -21.48 -28.79
N VAL A 510 -25.81 -21.23 -27.80
CA VAL A 510 -25.55 -19.86 -27.31
C VAL A 510 -24.85 -19.02 -28.37
N ASN A 511 -23.89 -19.59 -29.09
CA ASN A 511 -23.20 -18.91 -30.20
C ASN A 511 -24.17 -18.59 -31.34
N GLU A 512 -25.09 -19.49 -31.68
CA GLU A 512 -26.11 -19.25 -32.69
C GLU A 512 -27.11 -18.17 -32.26
N LEU A 513 -27.54 -18.15 -30.99
CA LEU A 513 -28.37 -17.08 -30.44
C LEU A 513 -27.65 -15.72 -30.44
N LEU A 514 -26.34 -15.71 -30.17
CA LEU A 514 -25.52 -14.49 -30.26
C LEU A 514 -25.42 -13.99 -31.71
N ARG A 515 -25.24 -14.90 -32.67
CA ARG A 515 -25.24 -14.57 -34.11
C ARG A 515 -26.58 -13.99 -34.54
N GLN A 516 -27.69 -14.59 -34.10
CA GLN A 516 -29.04 -14.08 -34.36
C GLN A 516 -29.28 -12.71 -33.71
N ALA A 517 -28.74 -12.45 -32.52
CA ALA A 517 -28.81 -11.14 -31.88
C ALA A 517 -28.02 -10.08 -32.66
N TYR A 518 -26.84 -10.42 -33.21
CA TYR A 518 -26.08 -9.52 -34.06
C TYR A 518 -26.80 -9.23 -35.38
N GLU A 519 -27.32 -10.25 -36.06
CA GLU A 519 -28.09 -10.06 -37.31
C GLU A 519 -29.39 -9.26 -37.07
N ALA A 520 -30.06 -9.46 -35.93
CA ALA A 520 -31.24 -8.67 -35.57
C ALA A 520 -30.88 -7.20 -35.28
N ASN A 521 -29.74 -6.96 -34.64
CA ASN A 521 -29.24 -5.62 -34.38
C ASN A 521 -28.83 -4.91 -35.69
N GLU A 522 -28.14 -5.61 -36.59
CA GLU A 522 -27.79 -5.09 -37.92
C GLU A 522 -29.04 -4.72 -38.73
N LYS A 523 -30.04 -5.60 -38.79
CA LYS A 523 -31.34 -5.32 -39.44
C LYS A 523 -32.09 -4.16 -38.79
N SER A 524 -31.99 -3.98 -37.47
CA SER A 524 -32.59 -2.83 -36.78
C SER A 524 -31.87 -1.53 -37.13
N ASN A 525 -30.55 -1.58 -37.23
CA ASN A 525 -29.73 -0.44 -37.61
C ASN A 525 -30.00 -0.02 -39.07
N ASP A 526 -30.15 -0.99 -39.96
CA ASP A 526 -30.55 -0.75 -41.35
C ASP A 526 -31.94 -0.12 -41.46
N ARG A 527 -32.90 -0.54 -40.62
CA ARG A 527 -34.22 0.11 -40.54
C ARG A 527 -34.12 1.54 -40.04
N HIS A 528 -33.33 1.80 -39.00
CA HIS A 528 -33.12 3.17 -38.52
C HIS A 528 -32.45 4.05 -39.59
N ASN A 529 -31.47 3.52 -40.32
CA ASN A 529 -30.84 4.23 -41.44
C ASN A 529 -31.83 4.54 -42.56
N GLN A 530 -32.73 3.60 -42.89
CA GLN A 530 -33.81 3.82 -43.86
C GLN A 530 -34.83 4.86 -43.35
N GLU A 531 -35.20 4.82 -42.07
CA GLU A 531 -36.10 5.81 -41.47
C GLU A 531 -35.48 7.21 -41.46
N ILE A 532 -34.20 7.34 -41.15
CA ILE A 532 -33.46 8.60 -41.23
C ILE A 532 -33.46 9.13 -42.68
N ALA A 533 -33.20 8.27 -43.67
CA ALA A 533 -33.23 8.66 -45.07
C ALA A 533 -34.64 9.10 -45.54
N ILE A 534 -35.70 8.42 -45.08
CA ILE A 534 -37.09 8.81 -45.36
C ILE A 534 -37.43 10.16 -44.70
N LEU A 535 -36.98 10.39 -43.45
CA LEU A 535 -37.20 11.65 -42.75
C LEU A 535 -36.46 12.82 -43.41
N GLN A 536 -35.22 12.59 -43.86
CA GLN A 536 -34.46 13.57 -44.63
C GLN A 536 -35.17 13.91 -45.95
N ASN A 537 -35.69 12.92 -46.68
CA ASN A 537 -36.49 13.16 -47.89
C ASN A 537 -37.81 13.88 -47.61
N LYS A 538 -38.50 13.57 -46.50
CA LYS A 538 -39.72 14.28 -46.11
C LYS A 538 -39.45 15.75 -45.76
N LEU A 539 -38.30 16.03 -45.13
CA LEU A 539 -37.87 17.40 -44.83
C LEU A 539 -37.56 18.17 -46.11
N GLN A 540 -36.83 17.54 -47.04
CA GLN A 540 -36.51 18.09 -48.35
C GLN A 540 -37.80 18.42 -49.14
N ASN A 541 -38.73 17.47 -49.22
CA ASN A 541 -40.00 17.66 -49.93
C ASN A 541 -40.85 18.76 -49.29
N LYS A 542 -40.91 18.86 -47.95
CA LYS A 542 -41.61 19.97 -47.27
C LYS A 542 -40.99 21.33 -47.59
N MET A 543 -39.66 21.40 -47.71
CA MET A 543 -38.97 22.63 -48.08
C MET A 543 -39.30 23.04 -49.51
N GLU A 544 -39.33 22.08 -50.44
CA GLU A 544 -39.73 22.30 -51.82
C GLU A 544 -41.21 22.70 -51.94
N GLU A 545 -42.10 22.07 -51.16
CA GLU A 545 -43.54 22.38 -51.11
C GLU A 545 -43.80 23.80 -50.58
N GLN A 546 -43.04 24.23 -49.55
CA GLN A 546 -43.10 25.59 -49.03
C GLN A 546 -42.59 26.62 -50.05
N LEU A 547 -41.54 26.30 -50.82
CA LEU A 547 -41.05 27.16 -51.90
C LEU A 547 -42.07 27.28 -53.04
N LEU A 548 -42.75 26.19 -53.39
CA LEU A 548 -43.83 26.18 -54.39
C LEU A 548 -45.05 26.99 -53.93
N GLN A 549 -45.46 26.87 -52.66
CA GLN A 549 -46.55 27.68 -52.10
C GLN A 549 -46.24 29.17 -52.06
N LEU A 550 -44.98 29.53 -51.77
CA LEU A 550 -44.53 30.93 -51.82
C LEU A 550 -44.56 31.48 -53.25
N ALA A 551 -44.16 30.69 -54.25
CA ALA A 551 -44.24 31.08 -55.65
C ALA A 551 -45.71 31.28 -56.12
N GLN A 552 -46.60 30.36 -55.73
CA GLN A 552 -48.02 30.40 -56.13
C GLN A 552 -48.79 31.56 -55.48
N ASN A 553 -48.45 31.92 -54.24
CA ASN A 553 -49.03 33.07 -53.55
C ASN A 553 -48.63 34.39 -54.20
N VAL A 554 -47.40 34.51 -54.71
CA VAL A 554 -46.92 35.70 -55.43
C VAL A 554 -47.65 35.89 -56.77
N GLU A 555 -47.98 34.82 -57.49
CA GLU A 555 -48.75 34.91 -58.73
C GLU A 555 -50.24 35.26 -58.52
N SER A 556 -50.82 34.89 -57.36
CA SER A 556 -52.25 35.11 -57.06
C SER A 556 -52.61 36.54 -56.64
N VAL A 557 -51.64 37.33 -56.15
CA VAL A 557 -51.86 38.71 -55.67
C VAL A 557 -51.86 39.73 -56.82
N GLY A 558 -51.46 39.35 -58.03
CA GLY A 558 -51.40 40.23 -59.21
C GLY A 558 -52.76 40.56 -59.87
N ARG A 559 -53.89 40.05 -59.36
CA ARG A 559 -55.22 40.28 -59.95
C ARG A 559 -56.24 40.63 -58.87
N ASN A 560 -56.29 41.88 -58.43
CA ASN A 560 -57.51 42.57 -57.98
C ASN A 560 -57.17 44.03 -57.64
N GLU A 561 -57.96 44.97 -58.14
CA GLU A 561 -57.81 46.40 -57.89
C GLU A 561 -58.24 46.75 -56.46
N ILE A 562 -57.31 47.31 -55.68
CA ILE A 562 -57.51 47.58 -54.25
C ILE A 562 -57.66 49.08 -54.03
N SER A 563 -58.80 49.47 -53.43
CA SER A 563 -59.14 50.83 -52.98
C SER A 563 -58.02 51.50 -52.19
N ASN A 564 -57.84 52.82 -52.39
CA ASN A 564 -56.77 53.66 -51.82
C ASN A 564 -56.57 53.52 -50.29
N ILE A 565 -57.60 53.14 -49.52
CA ILE A 565 -57.49 52.94 -48.07
C ILE A 565 -56.82 51.59 -47.76
N HIS A 566 -57.25 50.51 -48.43
CA HIS A 566 -56.59 49.21 -48.32
C HIS A 566 -55.16 49.25 -48.88
N LEU A 567 -54.88 50.09 -49.89
CA LEU A 567 -53.52 50.29 -50.40
C LEU A 567 -52.59 50.91 -49.33
N ILE A 568 -53.10 51.80 -48.47
CA ILE A 568 -52.31 52.39 -47.38
C ILE A 568 -52.08 51.37 -46.25
N GLU A 569 -53.10 50.58 -45.89
CA GLU A 569 -52.95 49.51 -44.90
C GLU A 569 -52.04 48.38 -45.40
N LEU A 570 -52.14 47.99 -46.67
CA LEU A 570 -51.24 47.02 -47.30
C LEU A 570 -49.82 47.57 -47.41
N LYS A 571 -49.63 48.88 -47.67
CA LYS A 571 -48.30 49.51 -47.62
C LYS A 571 -47.71 49.50 -46.22
N LYS A 572 -48.49 49.84 -45.19
CA LYS A 572 -48.04 49.72 -43.79
C LYS A 572 -47.68 48.29 -43.43
N ARG A 573 -48.51 47.32 -43.83
CA ARG A 573 -48.24 45.91 -43.57
C ARG A 573 -47.03 45.39 -44.35
N LEU A 574 -46.81 45.89 -45.57
CA LEU A 574 -45.60 45.63 -46.35
C LEU A 574 -44.37 46.22 -45.68
N TYR A 575 -44.43 47.45 -45.15
CA TYR A 575 -43.31 48.04 -44.40
C TYR A 575 -43.01 47.27 -43.11
N GLU A 576 -44.02 46.84 -42.35
CA GLU A 576 -43.83 46.00 -41.16
C GLU A 576 -43.23 44.63 -41.50
N LEU A 577 -43.64 44.04 -42.63
CA LEU A 577 -43.07 42.78 -43.12
C LEU A 577 -41.66 42.97 -43.68
N GLU A 578 -41.37 44.09 -44.34
CA GLU A 578 -40.01 44.46 -44.79
C GLU A 578 -39.09 44.69 -43.59
N ASP A 579 -39.55 45.37 -42.55
CA ASP A 579 -38.78 45.59 -41.32
C ASP A 579 -38.54 44.26 -40.58
N SER A 580 -39.56 43.41 -40.47
CA SER A 580 -39.42 42.07 -39.85
C SER A 580 -38.50 41.17 -40.67
N LEU A 581 -38.58 41.22 -42.00
CA LEU A 581 -37.72 40.45 -42.90
C LEU A 581 -36.27 40.98 -42.85
N ASN A 582 -36.07 42.29 -42.75
CA ASN A 582 -34.76 42.89 -42.56
C ASN A 582 -34.16 42.53 -41.20
N GLU A 583 -34.94 42.54 -40.13
CA GLU A 583 -34.48 42.07 -38.82
C GLU A 583 -34.11 40.58 -38.84
N GLN A 584 -34.92 39.74 -39.48
CA GLN A 584 -34.59 38.31 -39.65
C GLN A 584 -33.37 38.09 -40.54
N ASN A 585 -33.23 38.80 -41.66
CA ASN A 585 -32.05 38.74 -42.52
C ASN A 585 -30.79 39.21 -41.79
N GLN A 586 -30.90 40.24 -40.94
CA GLN A 586 -29.79 40.67 -40.09
C GLN A 586 -29.48 39.62 -39.01
N ALA A 587 -30.48 38.97 -38.42
CA ALA A 587 -30.27 37.90 -37.44
C ALA A 587 -29.60 36.67 -38.06
N VAL A 588 -30.06 36.23 -39.24
CA VAL A 588 -29.46 35.14 -40.01
C VAL A 588 -28.04 35.50 -40.45
N SER A 589 -27.80 36.74 -40.88
CA SER A 589 -26.45 37.21 -41.23
C SER A 589 -25.50 37.18 -40.02
N ARG A 590 -25.96 37.64 -38.85
CA ARG A 590 -25.20 37.56 -37.60
C ARG A 590 -24.93 36.12 -37.19
N GLN A 591 -25.90 35.22 -37.36
CA GLN A 591 -25.75 33.81 -37.04
C GLN A 591 -24.80 33.10 -38.02
N ALA A 592 -24.89 33.38 -39.32
CA ALA A 592 -23.95 32.87 -40.32
C ALA A 592 -22.52 33.34 -40.06
N GLU A 593 -22.34 34.60 -39.64
CA GLU A 593 -21.04 35.14 -39.25
C GLU A 593 -20.50 34.49 -37.97
N GLN A 594 -21.36 34.23 -36.98
CA GLN A 594 -20.99 33.46 -35.78
C GLN A 594 -20.59 32.01 -36.11
N THR A 595 -21.33 31.31 -36.98
CA THR A 595 -20.98 29.95 -37.41
C THR A 595 -19.66 29.94 -38.16
N LYS A 596 -19.40 30.94 -39.02
CA LYS A 596 -18.12 31.08 -39.71
C LYS A 596 -16.95 31.30 -38.76
N ILE A 597 -17.13 32.12 -37.72
CA ILE A 597 -16.11 32.33 -36.69
C ILE A 597 -15.86 31.04 -35.89
N MET A 598 -16.92 30.34 -35.47
CA MET A 598 -16.77 29.05 -34.78
C MET A 598 -16.05 28.01 -35.64
N GLN A 599 -16.35 27.97 -36.94
CA GLN A 599 -15.71 27.03 -37.86
C GLN A 599 -14.22 27.35 -38.06
N GLN A 600 -13.87 28.63 -38.21
CA GLN A 600 -12.49 29.09 -38.25
C GLN A 600 -11.72 28.77 -36.95
N GLU A 601 -12.36 28.95 -35.79
CA GLU A 601 -11.79 28.58 -34.49
C GLU A 601 -11.58 27.05 -34.39
N CYS A 602 -12.55 26.23 -34.82
CA CYS A 602 -12.40 24.78 -34.89
C CYS A 602 -11.24 24.35 -35.78
N ASP A 603 -11.11 24.93 -36.97
CA ASP A 603 -10.03 24.62 -37.92
C ASP A 603 -8.65 25.02 -37.33
N LEU A 604 -8.58 26.17 -36.64
CA LEU A 604 -7.38 26.61 -35.94
C LEU A 604 -6.99 25.67 -34.78
N TRP A 605 -7.98 25.18 -34.03
CA TRP A 605 -7.75 24.21 -32.95
C TRP A 605 -7.31 22.86 -33.48
N GLN A 606 -7.87 22.39 -34.60
CA GLN A 606 -7.42 21.18 -35.28
C GLN A 606 -5.98 21.31 -35.78
N LEU A 607 -5.61 22.45 -36.36
CA LEU A 607 -4.25 22.70 -36.80
C LEU A 607 -3.25 22.74 -35.62
N LYS A 608 -3.60 23.40 -34.51
CA LYS A 608 -2.77 23.41 -33.30
C LYS A 608 -2.64 22.01 -32.69
N TYR A 609 -3.71 21.22 -32.70
CA TYR A 609 -3.67 19.84 -32.24
C TYR A 609 -2.72 19.00 -33.09
N HIS A 610 -2.83 19.03 -34.41
CA HIS A 610 -1.91 18.30 -35.30
C HIS A 610 -0.46 18.79 -35.19
N GLN A 611 -0.21 20.08 -34.95
CA GLN A 611 1.14 20.59 -34.70
C GLN A 611 1.73 20.07 -33.37
N LEU A 612 0.90 19.92 -32.33
CA LEU A 612 1.34 19.34 -31.06
C LEU A 612 1.57 17.83 -31.22
N GLU A 613 0.66 17.14 -31.89
CA GLU A 613 0.75 15.71 -32.19
C GLU A 613 2.05 15.39 -32.95
N THR A 614 2.32 16.09 -34.06
CA THR A 614 3.56 15.92 -34.84
C THR A 614 4.82 16.28 -34.05
N LYS A 615 4.80 17.30 -33.19
CA LYS A 615 5.92 17.61 -32.28
C LYS A 615 6.15 16.52 -31.25
N THR A 616 5.09 15.97 -30.66
CA THR A 616 5.20 14.87 -29.70
C THR A 616 5.68 13.58 -30.35
N GLU A 617 5.23 13.28 -31.57
CA GLU A 617 5.69 12.14 -32.35
C GLU A 617 7.16 12.29 -32.76
N ALA A 618 7.59 13.49 -33.19
CA ALA A 618 8.99 13.75 -33.51
C ALA A 618 9.90 13.64 -32.27
N MET A 619 9.46 14.17 -31.11
CA MET A 619 10.21 14.05 -29.86
C MET A 619 10.29 12.59 -29.39
N LYS A 620 9.21 11.83 -29.51
CA LYS A 620 9.17 10.40 -29.22
C LYS A 620 10.10 9.60 -30.15
N ALA A 621 10.08 9.87 -31.45
CA ALA A 621 10.96 9.24 -32.42
C ALA A 621 12.44 9.55 -32.14
N ASN A 622 12.76 10.78 -31.74
CA ASN A 622 14.12 11.16 -31.33
C ASN A 622 14.58 10.41 -30.07
N MET A 623 13.74 10.31 -29.04
CA MET A 623 14.05 9.53 -27.84
C MET A 623 14.22 8.03 -28.15
N GLU A 624 13.37 7.47 -29.01
CA GLU A 624 13.47 6.08 -29.45
C GLU A 624 14.72 5.81 -30.30
N ASN A 625 15.19 6.79 -31.10
CA ASN A 625 16.44 6.70 -31.83
C ASN A 625 17.64 6.75 -30.88
N LEU A 626 17.63 7.66 -29.89
CA LEU A 626 18.70 7.79 -28.90
C LEU A 626 18.85 6.50 -28.06
N HIS A 627 17.72 5.96 -27.58
CA HIS A 627 17.71 4.67 -26.89
C HIS A 627 18.17 3.52 -27.79
N ARG A 628 17.82 3.52 -29.09
CA ARG A 628 18.33 2.51 -30.03
C ARG A 628 19.83 2.59 -30.21
N GLU A 629 20.40 3.80 -30.32
CA GLU A 629 21.85 4.00 -30.43
C GLU A 629 22.59 3.53 -29.16
N GLU A 630 22.04 3.81 -27.98
CA GLU A 630 22.58 3.35 -26.70
C GLU A 630 22.50 1.83 -26.57
N ILE A 631 21.37 1.23 -26.94
CA ILE A 631 21.22 -0.23 -27.00
C ILE A 631 22.25 -0.83 -27.95
N MET A 632 22.46 -0.26 -29.16
CA MET A 632 23.45 -0.75 -30.11
C MET A 632 24.88 -0.68 -29.55
N LYS A 633 25.24 0.41 -28.87
CA LYS A 633 26.55 0.55 -28.21
C LYS A 633 26.73 -0.50 -27.12
N LEU A 634 25.74 -0.68 -26.25
CA LEU A 634 25.78 -1.65 -25.17
C LEU A 634 25.81 -3.09 -25.69
N THR A 635 25.03 -3.42 -26.73
CA THR A 635 25.10 -4.74 -27.36
C THR A 635 26.46 -5.01 -27.97
N SER A 636 27.11 -4.01 -28.57
CA SER A 636 28.47 -4.18 -29.12
C SER A 636 29.50 -4.45 -28.01
N GLN A 637 29.35 -3.81 -26.85
CA GLN A 637 30.22 -4.04 -25.69
C GLN A 637 29.98 -5.43 -25.07
N VAL A 638 28.73 -5.86 -24.97
CA VAL A 638 28.38 -7.21 -24.51
C VAL A 638 28.95 -8.27 -25.46
N GLU A 639 28.87 -8.07 -26.77
CA GLU A 639 29.49 -8.98 -27.76
C GLU A 639 31.01 -9.04 -27.64
N GLN A 640 31.67 -7.90 -27.36
CA GLN A 640 33.11 -7.86 -27.12
C GLN A 640 33.51 -8.62 -25.85
N LEU A 641 32.81 -8.38 -24.75
CA LEU A 641 33.04 -9.07 -23.47
C LEU A 641 32.72 -10.57 -23.57
N GLN A 642 31.68 -10.95 -24.33
CA GLN A 642 31.38 -12.36 -24.58
C GLN A 642 32.50 -13.04 -25.36
N LYS A 643 33.05 -12.38 -26.39
CA LYS A 643 34.23 -12.88 -27.12
C LYS A 643 35.47 -13.02 -26.22
N GLU A 644 35.65 -12.12 -25.25
CA GLU A 644 36.74 -12.23 -24.27
C GLU A 644 36.52 -13.36 -23.27
N LEU A 645 35.29 -13.54 -22.80
CA LEU A 645 34.91 -14.64 -21.91
C LEU A 645 35.09 -15.99 -22.61
N ASP A 646 34.67 -16.10 -23.87
CA ASP A 646 34.86 -17.32 -24.67
C ASP A 646 36.36 -17.63 -24.85
N LYS A 647 37.19 -16.62 -25.14
CA LYS A 647 38.66 -16.77 -25.17
C LYS A 647 39.22 -17.23 -23.82
N SER A 648 38.72 -16.71 -22.71
CA SER A 648 39.15 -17.11 -21.37
C SER A 648 38.72 -18.54 -21.02
N ASN A 649 37.50 -18.94 -21.38
CA ASN A 649 36.98 -20.28 -21.18
C ASN A 649 37.78 -21.33 -21.98
N VAL A 650 38.20 -20.99 -23.20
CA VAL A 650 39.10 -21.86 -23.99
C VAL A 650 40.42 -22.07 -23.24
N LYS A 651 41.06 -21.00 -22.73
CA LYS A 651 42.29 -21.11 -21.92
C LYS A 651 42.08 -21.92 -20.64
N LEU A 652 40.96 -21.71 -19.95
CA LEU A 652 40.64 -22.46 -18.73
C LEU A 652 40.44 -23.95 -19.01
N ASN A 653 39.84 -24.29 -20.15
CA ASN A 653 39.68 -25.67 -20.58
C ASN A 653 41.03 -26.32 -20.96
N GLU A 654 41.93 -25.57 -21.59
CA GLU A 654 43.32 -26.00 -21.83
C GLU A 654 44.03 -26.32 -20.51
N TYR A 655 43.98 -25.43 -19.51
CA TYR A 655 44.56 -25.68 -18.19
C TYR A 655 43.89 -26.83 -17.45
N SER A 656 42.56 -26.97 -17.52
CA SER A 656 41.84 -28.09 -16.91
C SER A 656 42.26 -29.43 -17.52
N ASN A 657 42.44 -29.47 -18.84
CA ASN A 657 42.95 -30.64 -19.54
C ASN A 657 44.42 -30.93 -19.15
N GLU A 658 45.24 -29.91 -18.94
CA GLU A 658 46.60 -30.06 -18.45
C GLU A 658 46.65 -30.60 -17.01
N VAL A 659 45.79 -30.09 -16.11
CA VAL A 659 45.64 -30.61 -14.75
C VAL A 659 45.15 -32.06 -14.74
N LYS A 660 44.22 -32.42 -15.63
CA LYS A 660 43.79 -33.82 -15.80
C LYS A 660 44.93 -34.71 -16.27
N ARG A 661 45.78 -34.23 -17.19
CA ARG A 661 47.01 -34.94 -17.59
C ARG A 661 47.95 -35.14 -16.41
N TRP A 662 48.21 -34.10 -15.60
CA TRP A 662 49.05 -34.22 -14.40
C TRP A 662 48.49 -35.18 -13.35
N LYS A 663 47.16 -35.18 -13.12
CA LYS A 663 46.51 -36.13 -12.22
C LYS A 663 46.57 -37.58 -12.74
N ALA A 664 46.37 -37.78 -14.05
CA ALA A 664 46.51 -39.10 -14.67
C ALA A 664 47.96 -39.61 -14.62
N GLU A 665 48.93 -38.70 -14.69
CA GLU A 665 50.34 -39.02 -14.49
C GLU A 665 50.65 -39.41 -13.04
N ALA A 666 50.12 -38.67 -12.06
CA ALA A 666 50.30 -38.94 -10.63
C ALA A 666 49.69 -40.27 -10.16
N ASN A 667 48.62 -40.74 -10.82
CA ASN A 667 47.96 -42.02 -10.51
C ASN A 667 48.66 -43.25 -11.12
N LYS A 668 49.74 -43.08 -11.89
CA LYS A 668 50.53 -44.22 -12.40
C LYS A 668 51.48 -44.74 -11.33
N SER A 669 51.60 -46.07 -11.24
CA SER A 669 52.51 -46.74 -10.28
C SER A 669 53.94 -46.17 -10.36
N PRO A 670 54.65 -46.01 -9.22
CA PRO A 670 56.01 -45.45 -9.17
C PRO A 670 56.99 -46.09 -10.18
N SER A 671 56.83 -47.38 -10.49
CA SER A 671 57.64 -48.11 -11.49
C SER A 671 57.42 -47.61 -12.94
N VAL A 672 56.21 -47.16 -13.27
CA VAL A 672 55.85 -46.60 -14.60
C VAL A 672 56.33 -45.16 -14.71
N MET A 673 56.23 -44.39 -13.63
CA MET A 673 56.68 -43.00 -13.57
C MET A 673 58.20 -42.89 -13.71
N GLN A 674 58.95 -43.81 -13.09
CA GLN A 674 60.41 -43.89 -13.22
C GLN A 674 60.86 -44.30 -14.64
N ARG A 675 60.13 -45.24 -15.27
CA ARG A 675 60.33 -45.60 -16.69
C ARG A 675 60.06 -44.41 -17.62
N GLN A 676 58.93 -43.72 -17.45
CA GLN A 676 58.57 -42.54 -18.25
C GLN A 676 59.54 -41.37 -18.04
N LEU A 677 60.11 -41.19 -16.84
CA LEU A 677 61.17 -40.19 -16.62
C LEU A 677 62.47 -40.58 -17.34
N THR A 678 62.88 -41.85 -17.31
CA THR A 678 64.05 -42.31 -18.07
C THR A 678 63.86 -42.23 -19.59
N GLU A 679 62.62 -42.38 -20.07
CA GLU A 679 62.25 -42.24 -21.47
C GLU A 679 62.18 -40.77 -21.89
N ARG A 680 61.61 -39.90 -21.05
CA ARG A 680 61.63 -38.43 -21.23
C ARG A 680 63.06 -37.87 -21.25
N LEU A 681 63.93 -38.33 -20.34
CA LEU A 681 65.35 -37.93 -20.36
C LEU A 681 66.08 -38.42 -21.62
N ARG A 682 65.69 -39.57 -22.19
CA ARG A 682 66.21 -40.03 -23.50
C ARG A 682 65.69 -39.20 -24.66
N THR A 683 64.41 -38.86 -24.68
CA THR A 683 63.82 -38.02 -25.74
C THR A 683 64.35 -36.60 -25.68
N ASP A 684 64.50 -36.03 -24.49
CA ASP A 684 65.06 -34.67 -24.29
C ASP A 684 66.52 -34.60 -24.73
N LEU A 685 67.32 -35.65 -24.51
CA LEU A 685 68.67 -35.74 -25.05
C LEU A 685 68.68 -35.80 -26.60
N LEU A 686 67.77 -36.57 -27.20
CA LEU A 686 67.62 -36.63 -28.66
C LEU A 686 67.12 -35.31 -29.27
N GLU A 687 66.26 -34.57 -28.57
CA GLU A 687 65.71 -33.29 -29.01
C GLU A 687 66.72 -32.15 -28.83
N LYS A 688 67.51 -32.17 -27.74
CA LYS A 688 68.67 -31.30 -27.55
C LYS A 688 69.73 -31.56 -28.63
N ASP A 689 69.99 -32.80 -29.00
CA ASP A 689 70.89 -33.14 -30.12
C ASP A 689 70.37 -32.63 -31.48
N LYS A 690 69.04 -32.61 -31.70
CA LYS A 690 68.43 -32.01 -32.89
C LYS A 690 68.48 -30.48 -32.86
N GLN A 691 68.27 -29.86 -31.70
CA GLN A 691 68.37 -28.41 -31.52
C GLN A 691 69.80 -27.92 -31.70
N ILE A 692 70.82 -28.66 -31.23
CA ILE A 692 72.23 -28.37 -31.47
C ILE A 692 72.55 -28.43 -32.97
N ARG A 693 71.99 -29.39 -33.71
CA ARG A 693 72.15 -29.46 -35.18
C ARG A 693 71.43 -28.31 -35.91
N MET A 694 70.22 -27.94 -35.47
CA MET A 694 69.46 -26.81 -36.02
C MET A 694 70.15 -25.47 -35.73
N LEU A 695 70.65 -25.26 -34.51
CA LEU A 695 71.39 -24.06 -34.12
C LEU A 695 72.69 -23.92 -34.93
N ASN A 696 73.39 -25.02 -35.20
CA ASN A 696 74.56 -25.01 -36.07
C ASN A 696 74.23 -24.62 -37.52
N THR A 697 73.04 -24.97 -38.04
CA THR A 697 72.59 -24.56 -39.39
C THR A 697 72.05 -23.12 -39.45
N THR A 698 71.46 -22.62 -38.36
CA THR A 698 71.05 -21.20 -38.27
C THR A 698 72.24 -20.27 -38.05
N GLN A 699 73.28 -20.71 -37.33
CA GLN A 699 74.52 -19.95 -37.16
C GLN A 699 75.20 -19.72 -38.53
N GLN A 700 75.23 -20.74 -39.40
CA GLN A 700 75.74 -20.61 -40.77
C GLN A 700 74.93 -19.62 -41.63
N LYS A 701 73.60 -19.55 -41.44
CA LYS A 701 72.72 -18.59 -42.14
C LYS A 701 72.88 -17.16 -41.63
N ILE A 702 73.17 -16.97 -40.34
CA ILE A 702 73.44 -15.66 -39.75
C ILE A 702 74.76 -15.10 -40.31
N ASP A 703 75.80 -15.92 -40.46
CA ASP A 703 77.08 -15.51 -41.05
C ASP A 703 76.96 -15.14 -42.56
N GLU A 704 75.99 -15.72 -43.29
CA GLU A 704 75.65 -15.33 -44.67
C GLU A 704 74.87 -14.01 -44.75
N LEU A 705 73.95 -13.76 -43.82
CA LEU A 705 73.16 -12.52 -43.79
C LEU A 705 73.97 -11.31 -43.33
N ILE A 706 74.95 -11.51 -42.44
CA ILE A 706 75.91 -10.46 -42.04
C ILE A 706 76.76 -10.01 -43.25
N ARG A 707 77.16 -10.94 -44.14
CA ARG A 707 77.83 -10.57 -45.41
C ARG A 707 76.93 -9.79 -46.36
N LYS A 708 75.64 -10.13 -46.45
CA LYS A 708 74.68 -9.47 -47.36
C LYS A 708 74.26 -8.08 -46.89
N ASN A 709 74.08 -7.86 -45.59
CA ASN A 709 73.76 -6.53 -45.05
C ASN A 709 74.91 -5.53 -45.22
N ARG A 710 76.17 -5.98 -45.12
CA ARG A 710 77.33 -5.13 -45.35
C ARG A 710 77.41 -4.59 -46.79
N ILE A 711 76.91 -5.36 -47.77
CA ILE A 711 76.86 -4.95 -49.19
C ILE A 711 75.68 -3.98 -49.44
N LEU A 712 74.54 -4.19 -48.79
CA LEU A 712 73.35 -3.33 -48.93
C LEU A 712 73.49 -1.98 -48.21
N GLU A 713 74.24 -1.90 -47.12
CA GLU A 713 74.56 -0.62 -46.45
C GLU A 713 75.54 0.25 -47.28
N GLU A 714 76.43 -0.37 -48.05
CA GLU A 714 77.32 0.33 -48.99
C GLU A 714 76.55 0.84 -50.24
N GLU A 715 75.45 0.19 -50.63
CA GLU A 715 74.56 0.60 -51.73
C GLU A 715 73.57 1.71 -51.33
N ASN A 716 73.01 1.68 -50.12
CA ASN A 716 72.05 2.69 -49.65
C ASN A 716 72.69 4.07 -49.39
N ASN A 717 73.99 4.10 -49.05
CA ASN A 717 74.74 5.34 -48.91
C ASN A 717 75.04 6.04 -50.26
N ARG A 718 74.86 5.36 -51.40
CA ARG A 718 75.04 5.95 -52.74
C ARG A 718 73.79 6.63 -53.31
N LEU A 719 72.60 6.38 -52.75
CA LEU A 719 71.32 6.85 -53.29
C LEU A 719 70.70 8.05 -52.54
N ARG A 720 71.43 8.66 -51.61
CA ARG A 720 70.97 9.79 -50.77
C ARG A 720 71.40 11.18 -51.25
N MET A 721 71.68 11.36 -52.54
CA MET A 721 72.00 12.64 -53.17
C MET A 721 71.33 12.74 -54.54
N ILE A 722 70.13 13.35 -54.62
CA ILE A 722 69.60 14.21 -55.71
C ILE A 722 68.24 14.79 -55.24
N PRO A 723 68.01 16.12 -55.37
CA PRO A 723 66.80 16.83 -54.89
C PRO A 723 65.81 17.16 -56.02
N GLU A 724 64.51 17.42 -55.72
CA GLU A 724 63.67 18.49 -56.36
C GLU A 724 62.17 18.46 -55.96
N LYS A 725 61.56 19.66 -55.92
CA LYS A 725 60.10 19.99 -55.86
C LYS A 725 59.47 19.83 -57.30
N PRO A 726 58.34 20.43 -57.77
CA PRO A 726 57.20 21.20 -57.19
C PRO A 726 55.80 20.98 -57.92
N TYR A 727 54.80 21.86 -57.68
CA TYR A 727 53.55 22.23 -58.43
C TYR A 727 52.38 21.22 -58.53
N GLN A 728 51.12 21.53 -58.13
CA GLN A 728 50.13 22.52 -58.60
C GLN A 728 49.72 22.41 -60.08
N GLU A 729 48.53 21.87 -60.35
CA GLU A 729 47.39 22.53 -61.04
C GLU A 729 46.29 21.52 -61.38
N ILE A 730 45.13 22.04 -61.79
CA ILE A 730 43.87 21.38 -62.21
C ILE A 730 42.78 21.43 -61.11
N ILE A 731 42.13 22.58 -60.90
CA ILE A 731 41.07 23.21 -61.72
C ILE A 731 39.67 22.69 -61.33
N LYS A 732 38.89 23.64 -60.84
CA LYS A 732 37.45 23.89 -61.08
C LYS A 732 36.58 22.65 -61.29
N ASN A 733 35.66 22.43 -60.35
CA ASN A 733 34.23 22.54 -60.64
C ASN A 733 33.40 22.49 -59.34
N ASN A 734 32.30 23.25 -59.33
CA ASN A 734 31.16 23.19 -58.40
C ASN A 734 31.20 24.11 -57.16
N LYS A 735 31.37 25.41 -57.38
CA LYS A 735 30.66 26.44 -56.60
C LYS A 735 29.68 27.14 -57.52
N ASP A 736 28.45 26.61 -57.56
CA ASP A 736 27.18 27.33 -57.73
C ASP A 736 26.09 26.34 -58.14
N SER A 737 25.21 25.98 -57.19
CA SER A 737 23.76 25.80 -57.40
C SER A 737 23.04 25.26 -56.15
N GLN A 738 21.93 25.93 -55.82
CA GLN A 738 20.79 25.51 -54.96
C GLN A 738 20.85 25.78 -53.44
N MET A 739 20.66 27.04 -53.06
CA MET A 739 19.77 27.36 -51.92
C MET A 739 18.42 27.76 -52.50
N SER A 740 17.37 26.97 -52.23
CA SER A 740 16.07 27.08 -52.89
C SER A 740 15.23 28.27 -52.38
N PHE A 741 14.49 28.88 -53.29
CA PHE A 741 13.48 29.93 -53.08
C PHE A 741 12.43 29.57 -52.00
N ALA A 742 12.21 28.28 -51.74
CA ALA A 742 11.29 27.77 -50.73
C ALA A 742 11.70 28.13 -49.29
N MET A 743 13.01 28.18 -48.99
CA MET A 743 13.51 28.49 -47.64
C MET A 743 13.20 29.94 -47.25
N ARG A 744 13.23 30.87 -48.21
CA ARG A 744 13.01 32.31 -47.97
C ARG A 744 11.53 32.65 -47.80
N SER A 745 10.64 31.95 -48.52
CA SER A 745 9.19 32.13 -48.39
C SER A 745 8.63 31.52 -47.09
N SER A 746 9.27 30.48 -46.55
CA SER A 746 8.85 29.83 -45.30
C SER A 746 9.03 30.74 -44.09
N LEU A 747 10.15 31.46 -44.02
CA LEU A 747 10.47 32.38 -42.92
C LEU A 747 9.52 33.60 -42.85
N THR A 748 9.05 34.11 -43.98
CA THR A 748 8.06 35.19 -44.02
C THR A 748 6.66 34.73 -43.60
N ASN A 749 6.27 33.51 -43.97
CA ASN A 749 4.96 32.96 -43.60
C ASN A 749 4.84 32.66 -42.10
N GLU A 750 5.94 32.21 -41.46
CA GLU A 750 5.99 32.00 -40.01
C GLU A 750 5.84 33.30 -39.21
N TRP A 751 6.43 34.40 -39.69
CA TRP A 751 6.33 35.69 -39.01
C TRP A 751 4.90 36.26 -39.03
N GLU A 752 4.21 36.15 -40.17
CA GLU A 752 2.81 36.61 -40.27
C GLU A 752 1.85 35.73 -39.46
N ALA A 753 2.10 34.41 -39.38
CA ALA A 753 1.32 33.51 -38.53
C ALA A 753 1.44 33.88 -37.04
N ARG A 754 2.63 34.28 -36.61
CA ARG A 754 2.90 34.71 -35.22
C ARG A 754 2.13 35.99 -34.86
N LYS A 755 2.05 36.94 -35.80
CA LYS A 755 1.31 38.20 -35.62
C LYS A 755 -0.21 38.01 -35.57
N ARG A 756 -0.77 37.04 -36.31
CA ARG A 756 -2.20 36.71 -36.27
C ARG A 756 -2.62 36.06 -34.94
N LEU A 757 -1.78 35.16 -34.41
CA LEU A 757 -2.01 34.56 -33.09
C LEU A 757 -1.93 35.60 -31.97
N GLU A 758 -1.07 36.60 -32.11
CA GLU A 758 -1.00 37.71 -31.15
C GLU A 758 -2.26 38.60 -31.17
N ALA A 759 -2.87 38.82 -32.34
CA ALA A 759 -4.15 39.55 -32.44
C ALA A 759 -5.33 38.77 -31.83
N GLU A 760 -5.40 37.45 -32.01
CA GLU A 760 -6.45 36.60 -31.42
C GLU A 760 -6.35 36.52 -29.90
N THR A 761 -5.12 36.39 -29.37
CA THR A 761 -4.91 36.41 -27.91
C THR A 761 -5.36 37.75 -27.29
N ASN A 762 -5.20 38.86 -27.99
CA ASN A 762 -5.69 40.17 -27.54
C ASN A 762 -7.22 40.28 -27.59
N LYS A 763 -7.89 39.68 -28.58
CA LYS A 763 -9.35 39.65 -28.67
C LYS A 763 -9.98 38.80 -27.55
N LEU A 764 -9.37 37.66 -27.22
CA LEU A 764 -9.81 36.79 -26.11
C LEU A 764 -9.62 37.47 -24.74
N LYS A 765 -8.53 38.23 -24.57
CA LYS A 765 -8.31 39.06 -23.37
C LYS A 765 -9.41 40.11 -23.19
N GLU A 766 -9.88 40.72 -24.27
CA GLU A 766 -10.96 41.72 -24.21
C GLU A 766 -12.31 41.09 -23.81
N GLN A 767 -12.63 39.90 -24.33
CA GLN A 767 -13.83 39.14 -23.94
C GLN A 767 -13.79 38.71 -22.46
N LEU A 768 -12.63 38.27 -21.98
CA LEU A 768 -12.41 37.92 -20.57
C LEU A 768 -12.64 39.14 -19.65
N SER A 769 -12.26 40.33 -20.11
CA SER A 769 -12.46 41.57 -19.35
C SER A 769 -13.93 41.96 -19.23
N LYS A 770 -14.73 41.76 -20.30
CA LYS A 770 -16.18 42.02 -20.30
C LYS A 770 -16.89 41.09 -19.30
N LYS A 771 -16.57 39.80 -19.32
CA LYS A 771 -17.14 38.82 -18.37
C LYS A 771 -16.73 39.07 -16.92
N CYS A 772 -15.49 39.51 -16.69
CA CYS A 772 -15.04 39.95 -15.37
C CYS A 772 -15.80 41.19 -14.84
N SER A 773 -16.26 42.09 -15.72
CA SER A 773 -17.06 43.27 -15.35
C SER A 773 -18.51 42.93 -15.01
N GLU A 774 -19.10 41.95 -15.70
CA GLU A 774 -20.43 41.42 -15.38
C GLU A 774 -20.44 40.72 -14.00
N LEU A 775 -19.43 39.89 -13.73
CA LEU A 775 -19.27 39.21 -12.43
C LEU A 775 -19.10 40.18 -11.26
N THR A 776 -18.33 41.25 -11.46
CA THR A 776 -18.14 42.28 -10.42
C THR A 776 -19.37 43.17 -10.22
N SER A 777 -20.23 43.33 -11.24
CA SER A 777 -21.53 44.00 -11.10
C SER A 777 -22.50 43.16 -10.27
N ILE A 778 -22.60 41.86 -10.54
CA ILE A 778 -23.48 40.94 -9.81
C ILE A 778 -23.01 40.77 -8.36
N GLN A 779 -21.70 40.68 -8.13
CA GLN A 779 -21.14 40.55 -6.78
C GLN A 779 -21.34 41.81 -5.93
N LYS A 780 -21.42 43.00 -6.57
CA LYS A 780 -21.83 44.25 -5.91
C LYS A 780 -23.32 44.24 -5.58
N GLN A 781 -24.20 43.88 -6.52
CA GLN A 781 -25.65 43.77 -6.28
C GLN A 781 -26.00 42.82 -5.11
N PHE A 782 -25.27 41.70 -5.00
CA PHE A 782 -25.42 40.77 -3.88
C PHE A 782 -24.93 41.34 -2.54
N GLY A 783 -23.85 42.13 -2.54
CA GLY A 783 -23.36 42.81 -1.34
C GLY A 783 -24.34 43.87 -0.81
N LEU A 784 -24.97 44.62 -1.70
CA LEU A 784 -25.96 45.65 -1.36
C LEU A 784 -27.21 45.05 -0.69
N THR A 785 -27.74 43.97 -1.26
CA THR A 785 -28.92 43.28 -0.71
C THR A 785 -28.64 42.60 0.63
N LYS A 786 -27.43 42.09 0.85
CA LYS A 786 -27.03 41.51 2.15
C LYS A 786 -26.87 42.57 3.24
N ASN A 787 -26.25 43.71 2.93
CA ASN A 787 -26.02 44.77 3.91
C ASN A 787 -27.32 45.47 4.32
N ALA A 788 -28.30 45.57 3.42
CA ALA A 788 -29.65 46.08 3.74
C ALA A 788 -30.40 45.15 4.72
N LEU A 789 -30.24 43.83 4.58
CA LEU A 789 -30.82 42.84 5.48
C LEU A 789 -30.17 42.86 6.87
N ASP A 790 -28.85 43.02 6.93
CA ASP A 790 -28.12 43.05 8.22
C ASP A 790 -28.42 44.34 9.01
N ARG A 791 -28.70 45.46 8.34
CA ARG A 791 -29.10 46.73 8.99
C ARG A 791 -30.53 46.68 9.53
N THR A 792 -31.46 46.13 8.76
CA THR A 792 -32.85 45.93 9.24
C THR A 792 -32.92 44.97 10.41
N ASN A 793 -32.10 43.91 10.43
CA ASN A 793 -32.00 42.99 11.58
C ASN A 793 -31.45 43.66 12.84
N LYS A 794 -30.35 44.43 12.74
CA LYS A 794 -29.76 45.14 13.89
C LYS A 794 -30.67 46.23 14.44
N GLN A 795 -31.39 46.93 13.57
CA GLN A 795 -32.37 47.91 13.99
C GLN A 795 -33.56 47.24 14.72
N ASN A 796 -33.95 46.04 14.29
CA ASN A 796 -34.94 45.22 14.99
C ASN A 796 -34.45 44.73 16.36
N GLU A 797 -33.20 44.27 16.47
CA GLU A 797 -32.61 43.87 17.75
C GLU A 797 -32.51 45.06 18.71
N TYR A 798 -32.00 46.20 18.24
CA TYR A 798 -31.89 47.41 19.05
C TYR A 798 -33.26 47.91 19.55
N LEU A 799 -34.29 47.90 18.70
CA LEU A 799 -35.64 48.29 19.09
C LEU A 799 -36.25 47.28 20.08
N ARG A 800 -36.01 45.98 19.91
CA ARG A 800 -36.44 44.94 20.86
C ARG A 800 -35.73 45.06 22.21
N GLU A 801 -34.44 45.39 22.19
CA GLU A 801 -33.62 45.58 23.39
C GLU A 801 -34.07 46.83 24.15
N LYS A 802 -34.38 47.93 23.44
CA LYS A 802 -34.93 49.16 24.02
C LYS A 802 -36.34 48.98 24.59
N VAL A 803 -37.18 48.17 23.94
CA VAL A 803 -38.51 47.77 24.46
C VAL A 803 -38.36 46.88 25.71
N ASN A 804 -37.39 45.95 25.73
CA ASN A 804 -37.08 45.11 26.88
C ASN A 804 -36.45 45.90 28.05
N GLU A 805 -35.62 46.91 27.79
CA GLU A 805 -34.98 47.74 28.83
C GLU A 805 -35.98 48.66 29.52
N LEU A 806 -36.92 49.25 28.77
CA LEU A 806 -37.90 50.19 29.33
C LEU A 806 -39.11 49.50 29.97
N TRP A 807 -39.48 48.29 29.52
CA TRP A 807 -40.71 47.61 29.96
C TRP A 807 -40.57 46.12 30.35
N GLY A 808 -39.39 45.53 30.25
CA GLY A 808 -39.08 44.14 30.67
C GLY A 808 -39.41 43.05 29.64
N PRO A 809 -38.85 41.83 29.77
CA PRO A 809 -39.06 40.73 28.83
C PRO A 809 -40.50 40.19 28.90
N GLY A 810 -41.29 40.40 27.84
CA GLY A 810 -42.64 39.85 27.70
C GLY A 810 -43.79 40.87 27.81
N ALA A 811 -43.57 42.16 27.56
CA ALA A 811 -44.65 43.14 27.47
C ALA A 811 -45.51 42.87 26.21
N ILE A 812 -46.70 42.28 26.40
CA ILE A 812 -47.69 41.99 25.36
C ILE A 812 -48.57 43.24 25.16
N PRO A 813 -48.93 43.63 23.93
CA PRO A 813 -49.95 44.63 23.67
C PRO A 813 -51.33 44.11 24.13
N ASP A 814 -51.94 44.75 25.13
CA ASP A 814 -53.38 44.64 25.38
C ASP A 814 -54.11 45.36 24.25
N GLU A 815 -54.76 44.59 23.37
CA GLU A 815 -55.72 45.09 22.40
C GLU A 815 -57.05 45.38 23.13
N SER A 816 -57.30 46.66 23.38
CA SER A 816 -58.58 47.37 23.65
C SER A 816 -59.85 46.57 24.04
N ASN A 817 -60.49 46.94 25.16
CA ASN A 817 -61.83 47.56 25.16
C ASN A 817 -62.36 47.98 26.56
N ASP A 818 -62.71 49.26 26.65
CA ASP A 818 -63.92 49.88 27.25
C ASP A 818 -64.28 49.91 28.76
N LEU A 819 -64.54 51.16 29.17
CA LEU A 819 -65.60 51.67 30.07
C LEU A 819 -65.44 51.65 31.62
N LYS A 820 -65.38 52.90 32.12
CA LYS A 820 -66.06 53.50 33.28
C LYS A 820 -65.47 53.39 34.71
N MET A 821 -65.47 54.60 35.31
CA MET A 821 -65.63 54.97 36.73
C MET A 821 -64.39 55.04 37.66
N GLU A 822 -63.94 56.28 37.86
CA GLU A 822 -64.08 57.03 39.14
C GLU A 822 -63.71 56.32 40.46
N GLN A 823 -62.59 56.71 41.08
CA GLN A 823 -62.51 57.54 42.30
C GLN A 823 -61.27 57.30 43.17
N ASN A 824 -60.55 58.40 43.39
CA ASN A 824 -59.97 58.89 44.65
C ASN A 824 -58.71 58.27 45.30
N LYS A 825 -57.71 59.17 45.41
CA LYS A 825 -56.76 59.43 46.52
C LYS A 825 -55.64 58.37 46.69
N LYS A 826 -54.34 58.70 46.73
CA LYS A 826 -53.63 59.87 47.27
C LYS A 826 -52.20 59.97 46.70
N GLU A 827 -51.68 61.20 46.70
CA GLU A 827 -50.33 61.71 46.42
C GLU A 827 -49.14 60.73 46.58
N ILE A 828 -48.21 60.73 45.60
CA ILE A 828 -46.85 61.31 45.67
C ILE A 828 -46.18 61.20 44.27
N GLY A 829 -45.83 62.37 43.68
CA GLY A 829 -44.70 62.62 42.77
C GLY A 829 -44.51 61.81 41.48
N GLY A 830 -44.78 62.45 40.32
CA GLY A 830 -44.10 62.16 39.05
C GLY A 830 -44.98 61.66 37.89
N ARG A 831 -45.59 62.58 37.12
CA ARG A 831 -46.12 62.28 35.77
C ARG A 831 -44.99 61.88 34.81
N PRO A 832 -45.12 60.80 34.01
CA PRO A 832 -44.59 60.77 32.66
C PRO A 832 -45.62 61.41 31.72
N SER A 833 -45.15 62.27 30.82
CA SER A 833 -45.96 63.02 29.86
C SER A 833 -46.68 62.10 28.86
N ILE A 834 -47.83 62.54 28.34
CA ILE A 834 -48.62 61.91 27.27
C ILE A 834 -47.77 61.64 26.00
N ALA A 835 -46.63 62.31 25.85
CA ALA A 835 -45.62 62.02 24.83
C ALA A 835 -45.06 60.57 24.87
N CYS A 836 -44.99 59.94 26.05
CA CYS A 836 -44.41 58.61 26.25
C CYS A 836 -45.31 57.46 25.74
N ILE A 837 -46.63 57.69 25.62
CA ILE A 837 -47.57 56.68 25.13
C ILE A 837 -47.63 56.69 23.59
N SER A 838 -47.54 57.86 22.95
CA SER A 838 -47.47 57.97 21.48
C SER A 838 -46.18 57.36 20.95
N GLU A 839 -45.04 57.68 21.57
CA GLU A 839 -43.73 57.12 21.18
C GLU A 839 -43.71 55.59 21.32
N ARG A 840 -44.42 55.02 22.30
CA ARG A 840 -44.54 53.56 22.46
C ARG A 840 -45.33 52.90 21.32
N VAL A 841 -46.44 53.50 20.88
CA VAL A 841 -47.27 52.97 19.79
C VAL A 841 -46.52 53.07 18.46
N ASP A 842 -45.84 54.20 18.20
CA ASP A 842 -45.05 54.42 16.99
C ASP A 842 -43.86 53.45 16.90
N LEU A 843 -43.19 53.17 18.04
CA LEU A 843 -42.09 52.21 18.09
C LEU A 843 -42.57 50.76 17.88
N HIS A 844 -43.73 50.37 18.42
CA HIS A 844 -44.28 49.02 18.20
C HIS A 844 -44.72 48.82 16.74
N GLN A 845 -45.32 49.84 16.12
CA GLN A 845 -45.71 49.78 14.72
C GLN A 845 -44.49 49.71 13.77
N GLN A 846 -43.39 50.40 14.09
CA GLN A 846 -42.12 50.25 13.39
C GLN A 846 -41.50 48.85 13.56
N VAL A 847 -41.57 48.28 14.77
CA VAL A 847 -41.08 46.91 15.02
C VAL A 847 -41.90 45.87 14.25
N GLU A 848 -43.21 46.03 14.11
CA GLU A 848 -44.07 45.12 13.35
C GLU A 848 -43.82 45.21 11.82
N GLN A 849 -43.61 46.42 11.31
CA GLN A 849 -43.21 46.63 9.91
C GLN A 849 -41.84 46.02 9.60
N LEU A 850 -40.86 46.21 10.49
CA LEU A 850 -39.53 45.61 10.35
C LEU A 850 -39.56 44.10 10.50
N GLN A 851 -40.40 43.52 11.37
CA GLN A 851 -40.60 42.07 11.44
C GLN A 851 -41.17 41.50 10.15
N SER A 852 -42.12 42.21 9.53
CA SER A 852 -42.72 41.85 8.25
C SER A 852 -41.70 41.87 7.11
N GLU A 853 -40.79 42.85 7.11
CA GLU A 853 -39.69 42.95 6.15
C GLU A 853 -38.62 41.87 6.35
N VAL A 854 -38.21 41.60 7.59
CA VAL A 854 -37.26 40.52 7.92
C VAL A 854 -37.80 39.16 7.49
N GLU A 855 -39.09 38.88 7.68
CA GLU A 855 -39.70 37.66 7.16
C GLU A 855 -39.71 37.61 5.62
N ARG A 856 -39.91 38.75 4.96
CA ARG A 856 -39.87 38.87 3.50
C ARG A 856 -38.47 38.56 2.95
N PHE A 857 -37.43 39.08 3.60
CA PHE A 857 -36.04 38.82 3.24
C PHE A 857 -35.61 37.38 3.56
N GLN A 858 -36.03 36.83 4.69
CA GLN A 858 -35.80 35.41 5.01
C GLN A 858 -36.54 34.49 4.01
N ARG A 859 -37.71 34.89 3.49
CA ARG A 859 -38.38 34.17 2.39
C ARG A 859 -37.60 34.30 1.08
N ALA A 860 -37.08 35.48 0.74
CA ALA A 860 -36.24 35.67 -0.45
C ALA A 860 -34.93 34.85 -0.37
N GLN A 861 -34.31 34.76 0.81
CA GLN A 861 -33.10 33.97 1.05
C GLN A 861 -33.39 32.45 0.98
N ARG A 862 -34.56 32.01 1.45
CA ARG A 862 -35.05 30.63 1.26
C ARG A 862 -35.26 30.29 -0.22
N MET A 863 -35.82 31.23 -0.98
CA MET A 863 -36.02 31.09 -2.43
C MET A 863 -34.69 31.10 -3.21
N SER A 864 -33.71 31.94 -2.84
CA SER A 864 -32.38 31.94 -3.47
C SER A 864 -31.57 30.68 -3.12
N ALA A 865 -31.88 30.03 -2.00
CA ALA A 865 -31.33 28.74 -1.60
C ALA A 865 -32.10 27.53 -2.17
N GLY A 866 -33.18 27.74 -2.93
CA GLY A 866 -33.95 26.68 -3.60
C GLY A 866 -34.91 25.89 -2.70
N LEU A 867 -35.26 26.39 -1.51
CA LEU A 867 -36.15 25.70 -0.57
C LEU A 867 -37.64 25.96 -0.85
N PRO A 868 -38.55 25.00 -0.60
CA PRO A 868 -39.98 25.16 -0.90
C PRO A 868 -40.66 26.28 -0.09
N PRO A 869 -41.62 27.01 -0.69
CA PRO A 869 -42.26 28.19 -0.07
C PRO A 869 -43.01 27.94 1.26
N GLY A 870 -43.27 26.67 1.63
CA GLY A 870 -44.06 26.30 2.81
C GLY A 870 -43.29 26.14 4.13
N THR A 871 -41.96 26.28 4.13
CA THR A 871 -41.14 26.04 5.34
C THR A 871 -41.11 27.28 6.23
N LYS A 872 -41.94 27.35 7.27
CA LYS A 872 -42.18 28.59 8.04
C LYS A 872 -41.17 28.89 9.16
N SER A 873 -40.52 27.91 9.76
CA SER A 873 -39.47 28.13 10.78
C SER A 873 -38.51 26.93 10.87
N MET A 874 -37.20 27.18 10.78
CA MET A 874 -36.14 26.23 11.12
C MET A 874 -34.96 26.99 11.76
N ASN A 875 -34.33 26.38 12.75
CA ASN A 875 -33.08 26.82 13.37
C ASN A 875 -31.92 26.87 12.36
N THR A 876 -30.97 27.79 12.59
CA THR A 876 -29.85 28.12 11.70
C THR A 876 -29.01 26.91 11.30
N ASP A 877 -28.73 26.01 12.23
CA ASP A 877 -27.93 24.82 11.97
C ASP A 877 -28.64 23.84 11.04
N THR A 878 -29.95 23.66 11.21
CA THR A 878 -30.75 22.78 10.35
C THR A 878 -30.96 23.38 8.97
N MET A 879 -30.96 24.72 8.85
CA MET A 879 -30.98 25.41 7.55
C MET A 879 -29.65 25.22 6.80
N LEU A 880 -28.52 25.32 7.50
CA LEU A 880 -27.18 25.10 6.91
C LEU A 880 -27.00 23.65 6.45
N ILE A 881 -27.47 22.68 7.25
CA ILE A 881 -27.45 21.26 6.90
C ILE A 881 -28.30 20.99 5.65
N LYS A 882 -29.56 21.45 5.61
CA LYS A 882 -30.43 21.26 4.44
C LYS A 882 -29.91 21.98 3.18
N SER A 883 -29.29 23.15 3.35
CA SER A 883 -28.63 23.86 2.24
C SER A 883 -27.40 23.13 1.73
N ALA A 884 -26.62 22.49 2.60
CA ALA A 884 -25.49 21.64 2.22
C ALA A 884 -25.95 20.36 1.52
N GLU A 885 -27.01 19.70 2.04
CA GLU A 885 -27.62 18.52 1.41
C GLU A 885 -28.14 18.82 -0.01
N MET A 886 -28.82 19.96 -0.20
CA MET A 886 -29.33 20.35 -1.52
C MET A 886 -28.19 20.69 -2.49
N ARG A 887 -27.12 21.36 -2.03
CA ARG A 887 -25.92 21.61 -2.86
C ARG A 887 -25.20 20.32 -3.24
N ASN A 888 -25.07 19.38 -2.31
CA ASN A 888 -24.51 18.07 -2.59
C ASN A 888 -25.35 17.31 -3.61
N LYS A 889 -26.70 17.39 -3.52
CA LYS A 889 -27.60 16.78 -4.50
C LYS A 889 -27.41 17.36 -5.90
N ILE A 890 -27.35 18.68 -6.05
CA ILE A 890 -27.13 19.34 -7.35
C ILE A 890 -25.75 18.99 -7.93
N LEU A 891 -24.72 18.92 -7.07
CA LEU A 891 -23.38 18.52 -7.50
C LEU A 891 -23.33 17.06 -7.95
N SER A 892 -24.03 16.15 -7.23
CA SER A 892 -24.16 14.75 -7.65
C SER A 892 -24.88 14.62 -8.98
N GLU A 893 -26.01 15.32 -9.18
CA GLU A 893 -26.73 15.34 -10.46
C GLU A 893 -25.85 15.90 -11.59
N ARG A 894 -25.03 16.92 -11.31
CA ARG A 894 -24.11 17.47 -12.31
C ARG A 894 -22.96 16.53 -12.65
N ILE A 895 -22.46 15.77 -11.67
CA ILE A 895 -21.45 14.74 -11.90
C ILE A 895 -22.05 13.63 -12.77
N ASP A 896 -23.26 13.16 -12.48
CA ASP A 896 -23.96 12.14 -13.27
C ASP A 896 -24.16 12.60 -14.73
N ASP A 897 -24.51 13.87 -14.95
CA ASP A 897 -24.64 14.44 -16.29
C ASP A 897 -23.30 14.52 -17.05
N LEU A 898 -22.21 14.87 -16.35
CA LEU A 898 -20.88 14.91 -16.94
C LEU A 898 -20.36 13.51 -17.24
N GLU A 899 -20.62 12.53 -16.38
CA GLU A 899 -20.30 11.12 -16.60
C GLU A 899 -21.04 10.56 -17.82
N LYS A 900 -22.33 10.90 -17.98
CA LYS A 900 -23.10 10.58 -19.20
C LYS A 900 -22.51 11.25 -20.44
N GLN A 901 -22.13 12.52 -20.36
CA GLN A 901 -21.50 13.22 -21.49
C GLN A 901 -20.14 12.65 -21.87
N LEU A 902 -19.36 12.17 -20.90
CA LEU A 902 -18.08 11.51 -21.15
C LEU A 902 -18.26 10.11 -21.78
N LEU A 903 -19.33 9.40 -21.41
CA LEU A 903 -19.75 8.15 -22.06
C LEU A 903 -20.24 8.39 -23.49
N ASP A 904 -21.14 9.34 -23.70
CA ASP A 904 -21.73 9.65 -25.01
C ASP A 904 -20.70 10.16 -26.02
N LYS A 905 -19.66 10.86 -25.55
CA LYS A 905 -18.53 11.32 -26.38
C LYS A 905 -17.41 10.29 -26.53
N GLY A 906 -17.52 9.11 -25.92
CA GLY A 906 -16.55 8.02 -26.05
C GLY A 906 -15.20 8.24 -25.35
N PHE A 907 -15.08 9.25 -24.49
CA PHE A 907 -13.83 9.53 -23.76
C PHE A 907 -13.56 8.53 -22.62
N VAL A 908 -14.60 7.83 -22.14
CA VAL A 908 -14.51 6.85 -21.06
C VAL A 908 -15.33 5.60 -21.40
N SER A 909 -14.75 4.41 -21.20
CA SER A 909 -15.46 3.13 -21.36
C SER A 909 -16.41 2.86 -20.18
N PRO A 910 -17.59 2.24 -20.38
CA PRO A 910 -18.52 1.87 -19.30
C PRO A 910 -17.86 1.08 -18.17
N SER A 911 -16.91 0.20 -18.50
CA SER A 911 -16.15 -0.61 -17.54
C SER A 911 -15.23 0.23 -16.66
N LYS A 912 -14.63 1.29 -17.23
CA LYS A 912 -13.72 2.20 -16.52
C LYS A 912 -14.51 3.11 -15.57
N LEU A 913 -15.66 3.62 -16.01
CA LEU A 913 -16.56 4.39 -15.15
C LEU A 913 -17.11 3.55 -14.00
N GLN A 914 -17.51 2.29 -14.24
CA GLN A 914 -17.96 1.39 -13.16
C GLN A 914 -16.87 1.12 -12.12
N LEU A 915 -15.62 0.98 -12.55
CA LEU A 915 -14.48 0.81 -11.65
C LEU A 915 -14.25 2.08 -10.82
N GLU A 916 -14.30 3.25 -11.44
CA GLU A 916 -14.11 4.54 -10.78
C GLU A 916 -15.22 4.82 -9.75
N GLN A 917 -16.48 4.54 -10.09
CA GLN A 917 -17.60 4.58 -9.15
C GLN A 917 -17.47 3.55 -8.01
N ALA A 918 -16.84 2.39 -8.26
CA ALA A 918 -16.57 1.41 -7.21
C ALA A 918 -15.50 1.91 -6.23
N ILE A 919 -14.44 2.52 -6.74
CA ILE A 919 -13.39 3.13 -5.93
C ILE A 919 -13.95 4.30 -5.10
N GLN A 920 -14.79 5.16 -5.68
CA GLN A 920 -15.45 6.24 -4.93
C GLN A 920 -16.35 5.71 -3.81
N ARG A 921 -17.11 4.64 -4.05
CA ARG A 921 -17.92 3.98 -3.01
C ARG A 921 -17.06 3.39 -1.89
N ASP A 922 -15.95 2.76 -2.22
CA ASP A 922 -15.02 2.22 -1.21
C ASP A 922 -14.32 3.34 -0.42
N LEU A 923 -13.95 4.45 -1.07
CA LEU A 923 -13.38 5.63 -0.39
C LEU A 923 -14.39 6.27 0.59
N LEU A 924 -15.65 6.40 0.19
CA LEU A 924 -16.71 6.90 1.09
C LEU A 924 -16.96 5.96 2.26
N ARG A 925 -16.96 4.63 2.03
CA ARG A 925 -17.07 3.65 3.11
C ARG A 925 -15.90 3.78 4.09
N LEU A 926 -14.66 3.82 3.59
CA LEU A 926 -13.47 3.99 4.42
C LEU A 926 -13.45 5.34 5.15
N ASN A 927 -14.02 6.40 4.57
CA ASN A 927 -14.14 7.69 5.25
C ASN A 927 -15.15 7.63 6.40
N ASN A 928 -16.30 6.96 6.20
CA ASN A 928 -17.27 6.73 7.27
C ASN A 928 -16.67 5.87 8.41
N GLU A 929 -16.01 4.76 8.08
CA GLU A 929 -15.30 3.93 9.06
C GLU A 929 -14.23 4.74 9.81
N ASN A 930 -13.48 5.61 9.12
CA ASN A 930 -12.51 6.51 9.77
C ASN A 930 -13.17 7.55 10.68
N MET A 931 -14.36 8.03 10.34
CA MET A 931 -15.11 8.96 11.18
C MET A 931 -15.64 8.26 12.43
N GLU A 932 -16.18 7.04 12.30
CA GLU A 932 -16.60 6.19 13.42
C GLU A 932 -15.41 5.87 14.35
N LEU A 933 -14.28 5.45 13.80
CA LEU A 933 -13.06 5.21 14.57
C LEU A 933 -12.55 6.49 15.26
N LYS A 934 -12.72 7.67 14.66
CA LYS A 934 -12.40 8.95 15.32
C LYS A 934 -13.34 9.23 16.49
N PHE A 935 -14.64 8.94 16.37
CA PHE A 935 -15.57 9.06 17.49
C PHE A 935 -15.25 8.07 18.62
N GLU A 936 -14.91 6.82 18.29
CA GLU A 936 -14.46 5.82 19.26
C GLU A 936 -13.15 6.25 19.94
N LEU A 937 -12.18 6.79 19.20
CA LEU A 937 -10.96 7.33 19.77
C LEU A 937 -11.23 8.53 20.68
N GLU A 938 -12.15 9.41 20.32
CA GLU A 938 -12.47 10.59 21.14
C GLU A 938 -13.22 10.22 22.42
N THR A 939 -14.09 9.20 22.38
CA THR A 939 -14.71 8.64 23.59
C THR A 939 -13.69 7.91 24.48
N LEU A 940 -12.76 7.14 23.90
CA LEU A 940 -11.68 6.52 24.67
C LEU A 940 -10.72 7.56 25.29
N ARG A 941 -10.52 8.71 24.64
CA ARG A 941 -9.73 9.84 25.19
C ARG A 941 -10.41 10.52 26.36
N SER A 942 -11.72 10.74 26.29
CA SER A 942 -12.49 11.30 27.41
C SER A 942 -12.54 10.33 28.60
N ASP A 943 -12.65 9.03 28.34
CA ASP A 943 -12.55 8.00 29.38
C ASP A 943 -11.13 7.91 29.97
N THR A 944 -10.09 8.03 29.16
CA THR A 944 -8.69 8.02 29.64
C THR A 944 -8.42 9.20 30.58
N THR A 945 -8.92 10.40 30.26
CA THR A 945 -8.77 11.58 31.14
C THR A 945 -9.57 11.40 32.44
N ARG A 946 -10.76 10.80 32.38
CA ARG A 946 -11.54 10.43 33.56
C ARG A 946 -10.83 9.40 34.44
N TYR A 947 -10.24 8.35 33.86
CA TYR A 947 -9.48 7.34 34.61
C TYR A 947 -8.18 7.91 35.19
N LYS A 948 -7.47 8.79 34.49
CA LYS A 948 -6.29 9.49 35.03
C LYS A 948 -6.66 10.34 36.26
N THR A 949 -7.78 11.06 36.20
CA THR A 949 -8.30 11.82 37.34
C THR A 949 -8.60 10.89 38.51
N ARG A 950 -9.27 9.76 38.26
CA ARG A 950 -9.58 8.77 39.30
C ARG A 950 -8.34 8.12 39.91
N VAL A 951 -7.32 7.82 39.10
CA VAL A 951 -6.04 7.26 39.58
C VAL A 951 -5.28 8.31 40.40
N HIS A 952 -5.29 9.57 39.98
CA HIS A 952 -4.71 10.67 40.75
C HIS A 952 -5.39 10.82 42.12
N ASP A 953 -6.72 10.81 42.17
CA ASP A 953 -7.46 10.89 43.44
C ASP A 953 -7.15 9.70 44.37
N LEU A 954 -7.07 8.49 43.81
CA LEU A 954 -6.69 7.28 44.57
C LEU A 954 -5.24 7.33 45.04
N GLN A 955 -4.34 7.92 44.26
CA GLN A 955 -2.94 8.10 44.62
C GLN A 955 -2.81 9.10 45.78
N VAL A 956 -3.52 10.24 45.73
CA VAL A 956 -3.59 11.20 46.84
C VAL A 956 -4.13 10.51 48.10
N TYR A 957 -5.17 9.68 47.99
CA TYR A 957 -5.69 8.94 49.13
C TYR A 957 -4.69 7.93 49.71
N VAL A 958 -3.97 7.20 48.85
CA VAL A 958 -2.91 6.26 49.28
C VAL A 958 -1.75 6.98 49.95
N ASP A 959 -1.37 8.16 49.46
CA ASP A 959 -0.27 8.94 50.03
C ASP A 959 -0.65 9.55 51.39
N VAL A 960 -1.91 10.00 51.56
CA VAL A 960 -2.47 10.37 52.87
C VAL A 960 -2.45 9.18 53.84
N LEU A 961 -2.88 7.99 53.41
CA LEU A 961 -2.84 6.78 54.24
C LEU A 961 -1.42 6.34 54.59
N LYS A 962 -0.44 6.53 53.70
CA LYS A 962 0.97 6.27 53.98
C LYS A 962 1.52 7.25 55.00
N GLN A 963 1.20 8.54 54.88
CA GLN A 963 1.58 9.56 55.85
C GLN A 963 0.97 9.29 57.22
N GLU A 964 -0.31 8.91 57.30
CA GLU A 964 -0.93 8.48 58.57
C GLU A 964 -0.26 7.22 59.14
N LYS A 965 0.05 6.23 58.29
CA LYS A 965 0.75 5.01 58.71
C LYS A 965 2.18 5.28 59.19
N GLU A 966 2.90 6.21 58.57
CA GLU A 966 4.24 6.62 58.98
C GLU A 966 4.21 7.46 60.25
N ALA A 967 3.23 8.36 60.42
CA ALA A 967 2.98 9.10 61.66
C ALA A 967 2.65 8.17 62.85
N LEU A 968 1.88 7.10 62.60
CA LEU A 968 1.60 6.06 63.59
C LEU A 968 2.84 5.20 63.91
N ARG A 969 3.74 4.98 62.93
CA ARG A 969 5.01 4.26 63.15
C ARG A 969 6.06 5.09 63.87
N SER A 970 6.05 6.42 63.71
CA SER A 970 6.98 7.35 64.38
C SER A 970 6.54 7.75 65.79
N GLY A 971 5.37 7.31 66.25
CA GLY A 971 4.88 7.53 67.62
C GLY A 971 4.42 8.97 67.90
N GLN A 972 4.12 9.77 66.86
CA GLN A 972 3.61 11.13 67.03
C GLN A 972 2.09 11.13 67.30
N ASN A 973 1.68 11.79 68.39
CA ASN A 973 0.28 12.06 68.69
C ASN A 973 -0.30 13.08 67.70
N LEU A 974 -1.34 12.67 66.96
CA LEU A 974 -2.11 13.48 66.00
C LEU A 974 -3.11 14.43 66.71
N ASP A 975 -2.61 15.24 67.63
CA ASP A 975 -3.36 16.38 68.21
C ASP A 975 -2.59 17.66 67.90
N LYS A 976 -3.00 18.36 66.82
CA LYS A 976 -2.86 19.81 66.51
C LYS A 976 -2.37 20.08 65.09
N SER A 977 -3.29 20.52 64.22
CA SER A 977 -3.15 21.63 63.27
C SER A 977 -4.38 21.64 62.35
N TYR A 978 -5.52 22.19 62.78
CA TYR A 978 -6.01 23.51 62.35
C TYR A 978 -5.73 23.85 60.88
N ASN A 979 -6.72 23.63 60.03
CA ASN A 979 -7.35 24.70 59.25
C ASN A 979 -8.85 24.39 59.13
N SER A 980 -9.65 25.28 59.70
CA SER A 980 -11.10 25.30 59.67
C SER A 980 -11.59 25.56 58.26
N ASP A 981 -12.28 24.58 57.68
CA ASP A 981 -13.47 24.74 56.82
C ASP A 981 -13.81 23.42 56.12
N SER A 982 -14.19 22.39 56.89
CA SER A 982 -14.96 21.26 56.37
C SER A 982 -15.51 20.45 57.53
N SER A 983 -16.58 20.99 58.11
CA SER A 983 -17.35 20.34 59.15
C SER A 983 -18.16 19.21 58.53
N THR A 984 -17.66 17.98 58.55
CA THR A 984 -18.43 16.75 58.82
C THR A 984 -17.52 15.54 58.70
N MET A 985 -17.23 14.91 59.83
CA MET A 985 -16.87 13.48 60.03
C MET A 985 -15.78 13.35 61.11
N SER A 986 -16.12 13.66 62.35
CA SER A 986 -15.29 13.27 63.50
C SER A 986 -16.14 12.91 64.72
N THR A 987 -16.70 11.70 64.72
CA THR A 987 -16.86 10.95 65.98
C THR A 987 -17.06 9.46 65.72
N ILE A 988 -15.95 8.71 65.54
CA ILE A 988 -15.90 7.32 65.98
C ILE A 988 -14.94 7.29 67.16
N LYS A 989 -15.49 7.53 68.35
CA LYS A 989 -14.89 7.13 69.62
C LYS A 989 -15.57 5.83 70.04
N ARG A 990 -14.73 4.83 70.35
CA ARG A 990 -14.95 3.61 71.15
C ARG A 990 -16.40 3.15 71.36
N ILE A 991 -16.67 1.95 70.83
CA ILE A 991 -17.76 1.04 71.21
C ILE A 991 -17.82 0.94 72.75
N GLY A 992 -18.95 1.32 73.37
CA GLY A 992 -19.22 0.97 74.77
C GLY A 992 -20.21 1.84 75.55
N GLU A 993 -20.23 3.16 75.41
CA GLU A 993 -20.96 4.01 76.38
C GLU A 993 -21.61 5.24 75.70
N SER A 994 -22.84 5.07 75.19
CA SER A 994 -23.65 6.19 74.69
C SER A 994 -24.55 6.75 75.80
N GLY A 995 -24.04 7.72 76.55
CA GLY A 995 -24.81 8.52 77.52
C GLY A 995 -25.79 9.51 76.86
N LYS A 996 -26.72 9.02 76.03
CA LYS A 996 -27.80 9.83 75.45
C LYS A 996 -29.14 9.44 76.07
N SER A 997 -29.92 10.44 76.46
CA SER A 997 -31.21 10.22 77.14
C SER A 997 -32.22 9.55 76.19
N PRO A 998 -33.12 8.68 76.68
CA PRO A 998 -34.18 8.08 75.87
C PRO A 998 -35.00 9.10 75.06
N LYS A 999 -35.18 10.31 75.62
CA LYS A 999 -35.89 11.43 74.95
C LYS A 999 -35.12 11.99 73.74
N GLU A 1000 -33.80 11.91 73.76
CA GLU A 1000 -32.96 12.33 72.63
C GLU A 1000 -32.97 11.28 71.53
N LEU A 1001 -32.99 10.00 71.90
CA LEU A 1001 -33.17 8.90 70.96
C LEU A 1001 -34.53 8.97 70.27
N GLU A 1002 -35.61 9.27 71.00
CA GLU A 1002 -36.94 9.48 70.40
C GLU A 1002 -36.95 10.64 69.41
N LYS A 1003 -36.33 11.77 69.73
CA LYS A 1003 -36.21 12.91 68.80
C LYS A 1003 -35.41 12.53 67.54
N ILE A 1004 -34.33 11.78 67.70
CA ILE A 1004 -33.53 11.29 66.57
C ILE A 1004 -34.34 10.31 65.71
N ILE A 1005 -35.10 9.40 66.32
CA ILE A 1005 -35.96 8.45 65.60
C ILE A 1005 -37.07 9.19 64.82
N VAL A 1006 -37.66 10.23 65.39
CA VAL A 1006 -38.67 11.06 64.70
C VAL A 1006 -38.07 11.82 63.52
N CYS A 1007 -36.86 12.38 63.67
CA CYS A 1007 -36.14 13.01 62.56
C CYS A 1007 -35.77 12.00 61.46
N LEU A 1008 -35.30 10.81 61.84
CA LEU A 1008 -34.99 9.73 60.90
C LEU A 1008 -36.25 9.24 60.16
N LYS A 1009 -37.39 9.13 60.85
CA LYS A 1009 -38.67 8.80 60.20
C LYS A 1009 -39.08 9.86 59.17
N LYS A 1010 -38.87 11.15 59.45
CA LYS A 1010 -39.16 12.23 58.49
C LYS A 1010 -38.21 12.21 57.28
N VAL A 1011 -36.93 11.93 57.49
CA VAL A 1011 -35.96 11.79 56.40
C VAL A 1011 -36.30 10.57 55.53
N LEU A 1012 -36.66 9.44 56.15
CA LEU A 1012 -37.09 8.24 55.45
C LEU A 1012 -38.35 8.49 54.61
N GLN A 1013 -39.36 9.16 55.17
CA GLN A 1013 -40.58 9.53 54.45
C GLN A 1013 -40.31 10.48 53.27
N ARG A 1014 -39.41 11.46 53.43
CA ARG A 1014 -39.02 12.35 52.33
C ARG A 1014 -38.27 11.59 51.23
N SER A 1015 -37.35 10.71 51.62
CA SER A 1015 -36.58 9.91 50.65
C SER A 1015 -37.46 8.88 49.93
N GLN A 1016 -38.46 8.30 50.60
CA GLN A 1016 -39.46 7.43 49.97
C GLN A 1016 -40.38 8.22 49.03
N ALA A 1017 -40.84 9.40 49.42
CA ALA A 1017 -41.64 10.26 48.56
C ALA A 1017 -40.86 10.73 47.32
N GLU A 1018 -39.56 11.01 47.48
CA GLU A 1018 -38.66 11.34 46.37
C GLU A 1018 -38.38 10.14 45.46
N ASN A 1019 -38.21 8.94 46.02
CA ASN A 1019 -38.07 7.70 45.24
C ASN A 1019 -39.33 7.35 44.44
N GLU A 1020 -40.52 7.53 45.02
CA GLU A 1020 -41.78 7.33 44.28
C GLU A 1020 -41.97 8.43 43.21
N ARG A 1021 -41.56 9.67 43.48
CA ARG A 1021 -41.52 10.73 42.46
C ARG A 1021 -40.54 10.42 41.33
N LEU A 1022 -39.40 9.77 41.62
CA LEU A 1022 -38.42 9.33 40.62
C LEU A 1022 -38.88 8.09 39.84
N LYS A 1023 -39.69 7.19 40.45
CA LYS A 1023 -40.34 6.08 39.73
C LYS A 1023 -41.45 6.53 38.80
N CYS A 1024 -42.17 7.62 39.13
CA CYS A 1024 -43.22 8.20 38.29
C CYS A 1024 -42.74 9.33 37.38
N ALA A 1025 -41.49 9.79 37.54
CA ALA A 1025 -40.87 10.71 36.59
C ALA A 1025 -40.56 9.94 35.30
N PRO A 1026 -41.05 10.38 34.13
CA PRO A 1026 -40.64 9.80 32.87
C PRO A 1026 -39.13 10.06 32.76
N GLY A 1027 -38.33 8.99 32.81
CA GLY A 1027 -36.92 9.07 32.45
C GLY A 1027 -36.78 9.68 31.05
N PRO A 1028 -35.61 10.26 30.70
CA PRO A 1028 -35.43 11.19 29.58
C PRO A 1028 -35.53 10.57 28.17
N VAL A 1029 -36.26 9.47 28.00
CA VAL A 1029 -36.65 8.94 26.69
C VAL A 1029 -38.15 8.78 26.68
N SER A 1030 -38.82 9.64 25.93
CA SER A 1030 -40.26 9.55 25.72
C SER A 1030 -40.59 8.16 25.19
N HIS A 1031 -41.66 7.52 25.68
CA HIS A 1031 -42.13 6.22 25.18
C HIS A 1031 -42.30 6.21 23.65
N ASN A 1032 -42.49 7.39 23.06
CA ASN A 1032 -42.55 7.63 21.62
C ASN A 1032 -41.18 7.50 20.93
N GLU A 1033 -40.10 7.99 21.53
CA GLU A 1033 -38.73 7.86 21.00
C GLU A 1033 -38.25 6.41 21.05
N LEU A 1034 -38.59 5.67 22.12
CA LEU A 1034 -38.29 4.24 22.19
C LEU A 1034 -39.00 3.45 21.08
N ASN A 1035 -40.25 3.81 20.75
CA ASN A 1035 -40.98 3.18 19.65
C ASN A 1035 -40.42 3.58 18.28
N GLN A 1036 -39.99 4.83 18.10
CA GLN A 1036 -39.28 5.29 16.90
C GLN A 1036 -37.95 4.53 16.72
N TYR A 1037 -37.17 4.34 17.79
CA TYR A 1037 -35.95 3.52 17.71
C TYR A 1037 -36.24 2.06 17.40
N LYS A 1038 -37.33 1.48 17.94
CA LYS A 1038 -37.72 0.11 17.59
C LYS A 1038 -38.15 -0.03 16.13
N THR A 1039 -38.85 0.96 15.56
CA THR A 1039 -39.19 0.96 14.14
C THR A 1039 -37.96 1.17 13.26
N GLU A 1040 -37.04 2.04 13.69
CA GLU A 1040 -35.79 2.30 12.98
C GLU A 1040 -34.88 1.07 12.97
N ILE A 1041 -34.75 0.37 14.10
CA ILE A 1041 -34.00 -0.89 14.19
C ILE A 1041 -34.61 -1.96 13.28
N LYS A 1042 -35.94 -2.01 13.16
CA LYS A 1042 -36.60 -2.94 12.21
C LYS A 1042 -36.32 -2.56 10.76
N ARG A 1043 -36.35 -1.26 10.43
CA ARG A 1043 -36.03 -0.77 9.07
C ARG A 1043 -34.58 -1.08 8.71
N LEU A 1044 -33.64 -0.75 9.60
CA LEU A 1044 -32.21 -1.00 9.41
C LEU A 1044 -31.89 -2.50 9.28
N LYS A 1045 -32.62 -3.38 9.99
CA LYS A 1045 -32.47 -4.83 9.80
C LYS A 1045 -32.88 -5.30 8.40
N ILE A 1046 -33.97 -4.77 7.85
CA ILE A 1046 -34.43 -5.10 6.49
C ILE A 1046 -33.46 -4.51 5.44
N GLU A 1047 -32.96 -3.30 5.66
CA GLU A 1047 -31.93 -2.69 4.80
C GLU A 1047 -30.62 -3.51 4.83
N LEU A 1048 -30.21 -4.01 6.00
CA LEU A 1048 -29.05 -4.90 6.13
C LEU A 1048 -29.25 -6.21 5.36
N GLU A 1049 -30.41 -6.85 5.49
CA GLU A 1049 -30.70 -8.13 4.81
C GLU A 1049 -30.74 -7.95 3.28
N THR A 1050 -31.34 -6.87 2.79
CA THR A 1050 -31.36 -6.56 1.35
C THR A 1050 -29.98 -6.17 0.81
N ALA A 1051 -29.17 -5.44 1.59
CA ALA A 1051 -27.78 -5.15 1.24
C ALA A 1051 -26.92 -6.42 1.20
N GLN A 1052 -27.12 -7.34 2.15
CA GLN A 1052 -26.43 -8.64 2.18
C GLN A 1052 -26.79 -9.52 0.97
N LEU A 1053 -28.06 -9.61 0.59
CA LEU A 1053 -28.50 -10.33 -0.60
C LEU A 1053 -27.92 -9.71 -1.89
N THR A 1054 -27.90 -8.38 -1.97
CA THR A 1054 -27.34 -7.66 -3.12
C THR A 1054 -25.82 -7.83 -3.21
N ALA A 1055 -25.11 -7.77 -2.09
CA ALA A 1055 -23.67 -8.04 -2.03
C ALA A 1055 -23.36 -9.50 -2.39
N GLY A 1056 -24.16 -10.45 -1.89
CA GLY A 1056 -24.06 -11.87 -2.24
C GLY A 1056 -24.25 -12.12 -3.74
N SER A 1057 -25.25 -11.49 -4.36
CA SER A 1057 -25.49 -11.59 -5.81
C SER A 1057 -24.35 -10.96 -6.63
N LYS A 1058 -23.83 -9.79 -6.22
CA LYS A 1058 -22.68 -9.15 -6.87
C LYS A 1058 -21.41 -10.01 -6.77
N LEU A 1059 -21.15 -10.61 -5.61
CA LEU A 1059 -20.03 -11.52 -5.41
C LEU A 1059 -20.16 -12.79 -6.23
N PHE A 1060 -21.37 -13.35 -6.33
CA PHE A 1060 -21.66 -14.50 -7.19
C PHE A 1060 -21.40 -14.16 -8.68
N ASN A 1061 -21.91 -13.03 -9.16
CA ASN A 1061 -21.68 -12.58 -10.54
C ASN A 1061 -20.20 -12.30 -10.83
N ARG A 1062 -19.45 -11.74 -9.86
CA ARG A 1062 -18.01 -11.52 -10.00
C ARG A 1062 -17.23 -12.83 -10.05
N ARG A 1063 -17.60 -13.84 -9.24
CA ARG A 1063 -17.01 -15.18 -9.32
C ARG A 1063 -17.29 -15.82 -10.66
N LEU A 1064 -18.54 -15.76 -11.13
CA LEU A 1064 -18.93 -16.30 -12.44
C LEU A 1064 -18.17 -15.62 -13.59
N ALA A 1065 -18.03 -14.29 -13.56
CA ALA A 1065 -17.26 -13.54 -14.55
C ALA A 1065 -15.76 -13.88 -14.51
N ASN A 1066 -15.19 -14.06 -13.32
CA ASN A 1066 -13.81 -14.51 -13.16
C ASN A 1066 -13.62 -15.94 -13.69
N GLU A 1067 -14.52 -16.87 -13.38
CA GLU A 1067 -14.49 -18.24 -13.90
C GLU A 1067 -14.56 -18.24 -15.44
N GLN A 1068 -15.47 -17.45 -16.02
CA GLN A 1068 -15.55 -17.27 -17.48
C GLN A 1068 -14.28 -16.65 -18.07
N GLY A 1069 -13.68 -15.67 -17.38
CA GLY A 1069 -12.40 -15.07 -17.78
C GLY A 1069 -11.26 -16.08 -17.76
N THR A 1070 -11.16 -16.90 -16.71
CA THR A 1070 -10.17 -17.97 -16.61
C THR A 1070 -10.35 -19.05 -17.67
N ALA A 1071 -11.60 -19.41 -18.00
CA ALA A 1071 -11.89 -20.34 -19.08
C ALA A 1071 -11.47 -19.80 -20.45
N LYS A 1072 -11.70 -18.50 -20.71
CA LYS A 1072 -11.23 -17.83 -21.95
C LYS A 1072 -9.70 -17.82 -22.04
N LEU A 1073 -9.00 -17.50 -20.96
CA LEU A 1073 -7.54 -17.54 -20.89
C LEU A 1073 -6.99 -18.96 -21.11
N MET A 1074 -7.63 -19.96 -20.51
CA MET A 1074 -7.27 -21.38 -20.70
C MET A 1074 -7.45 -21.79 -22.17
N HIS A 1075 -8.55 -21.38 -22.81
CA HIS A 1075 -8.74 -21.65 -24.23
C HIS A 1075 -7.69 -20.94 -25.11
N GLN A 1076 -7.37 -19.67 -24.85
CA GLN A 1076 -6.33 -18.96 -25.57
C GLN A 1076 -4.95 -19.62 -25.38
N TYR A 1077 -4.66 -20.11 -24.18
CA TYR A 1077 -3.45 -20.85 -23.88
C TYR A 1077 -3.38 -22.17 -24.66
N ASP A 1078 -4.47 -22.94 -24.70
CA ASP A 1078 -4.53 -24.19 -25.45
C ASP A 1078 -4.43 -23.97 -26.97
N SER A 1079 -5.05 -22.91 -27.49
CA SER A 1079 -4.91 -22.52 -28.90
C SER A 1079 -3.48 -22.11 -29.23
N LEU A 1080 -2.83 -21.32 -28.36
CA LEU A 1080 -1.44 -20.92 -28.54
C LEU A 1080 -0.51 -22.14 -28.46
N ARG A 1081 -0.76 -23.07 -27.53
CA ARG A 1081 -0.03 -24.33 -27.41
C ARG A 1081 -0.13 -25.17 -28.69
N LYS A 1082 -1.33 -25.34 -29.26
CA LYS A 1082 -1.52 -26.06 -30.53
C LYS A 1082 -0.77 -25.40 -31.69
N ASN A 1083 -0.84 -24.07 -31.80
CA ASN A 1083 -0.11 -23.33 -32.82
C ASN A 1083 1.41 -23.51 -32.66
N TYR A 1084 1.93 -23.55 -31.43
CA TYR A 1084 3.33 -23.87 -31.17
C TYR A 1084 3.69 -25.30 -31.55
N GLU A 1085 2.84 -26.29 -31.24
CA GLU A 1085 3.04 -27.68 -31.65
C GLU A 1085 3.05 -27.83 -33.18
N GLU A 1086 2.17 -27.12 -33.90
CA GLU A 1086 2.17 -27.06 -35.37
C GLU A 1086 3.44 -26.44 -35.95
N VAL A 1087 3.96 -25.37 -35.33
CA VAL A 1087 5.23 -24.74 -35.75
C VAL A 1087 6.40 -25.69 -35.50
N ILE A 1088 6.40 -26.44 -34.40
CA ILE A 1088 7.43 -27.45 -34.11
C ILE A 1088 7.39 -28.56 -35.16
N LEU A 1089 6.21 -29.07 -35.51
CA LEU A 1089 6.04 -30.08 -36.55
C LEU A 1089 6.53 -29.58 -37.91
N LYS A 1090 6.16 -28.36 -38.32
CA LYS A 1090 6.67 -27.77 -39.57
C LYS A 1090 8.18 -27.59 -39.57
N ASN A 1091 8.76 -27.19 -38.44
CA ASN A 1091 10.21 -27.07 -38.32
C ASN A 1091 10.89 -28.44 -38.43
N GLN A 1092 10.31 -29.50 -37.85
CA GLN A 1092 10.80 -30.88 -37.99
C GLN A 1092 10.71 -31.36 -39.45
N GLU A 1093 9.60 -31.10 -40.13
CA GLU A 1093 9.45 -31.40 -41.56
C GLU A 1093 10.49 -30.66 -42.41
N MET A 1094 10.74 -29.38 -42.12
CA MET A 1094 11.78 -28.61 -42.81
C MET A 1094 13.19 -29.14 -42.53
N THR A 1095 13.49 -29.57 -41.30
CA THR A 1095 14.79 -30.19 -40.99
C THR A 1095 14.96 -31.52 -41.71
N ASP A 1096 13.92 -32.35 -41.75
CA ASP A 1096 13.95 -33.63 -42.48
C ASP A 1096 14.13 -33.41 -43.98
N GLN A 1097 13.47 -32.40 -44.56
CA GLN A 1097 13.67 -32.00 -45.94
C GLN A 1097 15.10 -31.50 -46.20
N ALA A 1098 15.64 -30.68 -45.31
CA ALA A 1098 17.02 -30.20 -45.41
C ALA A 1098 18.04 -31.35 -45.31
N GLU A 1099 17.79 -32.36 -44.47
CA GLU A 1099 18.61 -33.56 -44.37
C GLU A 1099 18.51 -34.43 -45.63
N ARG A 1100 17.31 -34.61 -46.19
CA ARG A 1100 17.12 -35.32 -47.47
C ARG A 1100 17.87 -34.62 -48.62
N LEU A 1101 17.75 -33.31 -48.74
CA LEU A 1101 18.48 -32.52 -49.73
C LEU A 1101 20.00 -32.61 -49.53
N ARG A 1102 20.49 -32.63 -48.29
CA ARG A 1102 21.91 -32.87 -47.99
C ARG A 1102 22.36 -34.26 -48.44
N GLN A 1103 21.55 -35.30 -48.18
CA GLN A 1103 21.85 -36.66 -48.62
C GLN A 1103 21.81 -36.80 -50.15
N GLU A 1104 20.89 -36.13 -50.84
CA GLU A 1104 20.87 -36.08 -52.32
C GLU A 1104 22.09 -35.35 -52.87
N LEU A 1105 22.51 -34.24 -52.26
CA LEU A 1105 23.71 -33.50 -52.63
C LEU A 1105 24.98 -34.33 -52.40
N ASP A 1106 25.04 -35.11 -51.32
CA ASP A 1106 26.13 -36.05 -51.07
C ASP A 1106 26.11 -37.26 -52.02
N LYS A 1107 24.93 -37.72 -52.47
CA LYS A 1107 24.82 -38.75 -53.51
C LYS A 1107 25.29 -38.22 -54.87
N LEU A 1108 24.91 -36.99 -55.24
CA LEU A 1108 25.39 -36.33 -56.45
C LEU A 1108 26.91 -36.12 -56.43
N LYS A 1109 27.49 -35.81 -55.26
CA LYS A 1109 28.95 -35.74 -55.06
C LYS A 1109 29.65 -37.10 -55.13
N LYS A 1110 28.94 -38.21 -54.90
CA LYS A 1110 29.47 -39.58 -54.92
C LYS A 1110 29.15 -40.34 -56.22
N SER A 1111 28.47 -39.72 -57.18
CA SER A 1111 28.31 -40.28 -58.53
C SER A 1111 29.66 -40.24 -59.23
N PRO A 1112 30.28 -41.39 -59.57
CA PRO A 1112 31.44 -41.41 -60.45
C PRO A 1112 30.99 -41.19 -61.90
N GLU A 1113 31.92 -40.71 -62.72
CA GLU A 1113 31.87 -40.83 -64.19
C GLU A 1113 31.53 -42.26 -64.64
#